data_AF-A0A940TXC5-F1
#
_entry.id   AF-A0A940TXC5-F1
#
_cell.length_a   1.000
_cell.length_b   1.000
_cell.length_c   1.000
_cell.angle_alpha   90.00
_cell.angle_beta   90.00
_cell.angle_gamma   90.00
#
_symmetry.space_group_name_H-M   'P 1'
#
loop_
_entity.id
_entity.type
_entity.pdbx_description
1 polymer ?
#
loop_
_entity_poly.entity_id
_entity_poly.type
_entity_poly.pdbx_seq_one_letter_code
_entity_poly.pdbx_strand_id
1 'polypeptide(L)'
;NADLYTMTYDEEASGLDQVVYSLTMPFQIGSIIKYRYERQSEAVRVLEHVADGSPVRYRLLHAKDSFEVADTVSRWTDTFFEYPKGRIIGQATDADTGQPIPNLLITAGGAQTLSAADGSFVIENLPPGLHNLVGYAMDGAYQTFQQGAQIAPDSTTPTPISMKAAQYIPVHFQVTAPPGTPPLIPLRMAGNLTQLGNTFGNLDGGVSVQATNMPALQALPDGKYSVTVSLPIGADIRYKYTLGDGFWNAERSEDGDFQVRQFLVKPESTIIEDVIDSWFSGDPTYLQFDVSVPPNTPAEDYVSIQFNPLFGWMQSIPMWQLGPNRWAYLLFSPLNLPGGVSYRYCRSDQCGKADDLATPGESATGRPVDIATLPKAVKDEVTAWVGLDVDPATFPILDAPITARPVFTTGIELIADYHPSWKYLMPNTIDALQELNANTLVLAPTWTAIDNDPTSLRVIPGQDATWPDLVEVVNLAHERGLKPIIFPGIRFPDGIDDWWSSAPRDFSWWVTWFDRYQTFVLHHASLAAQTNAVAFVLGGEDISPALPDGVMSDGTPSGVPGDTEQRWRDLIAKVREIYPGPIYWALPFGSEAAHSLQAPSFIDTMDQVYLLWSAPLAAETTTLLMDQEAEAVRLLDSVILPVQQQVQKPFQLAVSIPSIDLQTQSDQYNLLLSAAGAREWISGFISRGYYPPVRLQDDSPSIHGKPAEAVIQYWFGGWKAESP
;
A
#
# COMPACT_ATOMS: atom_id res chain seq x y z
N ASN A 1 19.82 -12.43 -7.54
CA ASN A 1 20.24 -13.80 -7.20
C ASN A 1 19.22 -14.83 -7.68
N ALA A 2 18.90 -14.83 -8.97
CA ALA A 2 18.14 -15.92 -9.57
C ALA A 2 19.14 -16.85 -10.24
N ASP A 3 18.96 -18.16 -10.08
CA ASP A 3 19.75 -19.15 -10.81
C ASP A 3 19.38 -19.07 -12.29
N LEU A 4 20.40 -19.14 -13.16
CA LEU A 4 20.23 -19.07 -14.61
C LEU A 4 20.32 -20.48 -15.20
N TYR A 5 19.32 -20.83 -15.99
CA TYR A 5 19.25 -22.12 -16.68
C TYR A 5 19.03 -21.88 -18.17
N THR A 6 19.94 -22.38 -19.00
CA THR A 6 19.85 -22.24 -20.45
C THR A 6 18.79 -23.17 -21.02
N MET A 7 17.85 -22.61 -21.79
CA MET A 7 16.87 -23.40 -22.53
C MET A 7 17.43 -23.88 -23.87
N THR A 8 16.98 -25.04 -24.32
CA THR A 8 17.37 -25.64 -25.61
C THR A 8 16.37 -25.26 -26.68
N TYR A 9 16.85 -24.82 -27.85
CA TYR A 9 16.00 -24.58 -29.01
C TYR A 9 15.42 -25.90 -29.53
N ASP A 10 14.10 -25.95 -29.71
CA ASP A 10 13.40 -27.13 -30.20
C ASP A 10 13.12 -26.98 -31.70
N GLU A 11 13.97 -27.58 -32.53
CA GLU A 11 13.85 -27.53 -33.99
C GLU A 11 12.58 -28.19 -34.52
N GLU A 12 12.08 -29.23 -33.85
CA GLU A 12 10.91 -30.00 -34.31
C GLU A 12 9.60 -29.28 -33.98
N ALA A 13 9.54 -28.61 -32.83
CA ALA A 13 8.37 -27.84 -32.40
C ALA A 13 8.35 -26.41 -32.97
N SER A 14 9.49 -25.90 -33.45
CA SER A 14 9.58 -24.56 -34.05
C SER A 14 9.15 -24.53 -35.52
N GLY A 15 8.54 -23.43 -35.93
CA GLY A 15 8.07 -23.18 -37.29
C GLY A 15 8.40 -21.77 -37.78
N LEU A 16 7.82 -21.38 -38.92
CA LEU A 16 8.01 -20.03 -39.49
C LEU A 16 7.47 -18.92 -38.58
N ASP A 17 6.39 -19.20 -37.85
CA ASP A 17 5.65 -18.21 -37.06
C ASP A 17 5.86 -18.35 -35.54
N GLN A 18 6.58 -19.39 -35.09
CA GLN A 18 6.80 -19.66 -33.67
C GLN A 18 8.18 -20.29 -33.43
N VAL A 19 8.88 -19.79 -32.41
CA VAL A 19 10.15 -20.34 -31.93
C VAL A 19 9.91 -20.95 -30.57
N VAL A 20 10.26 -22.22 -30.39
CA VAL A 20 10.04 -22.99 -29.17
C VAL A 20 11.37 -23.30 -28.50
N TYR A 21 11.39 -23.12 -27.18
CA TYR A 21 12.51 -23.49 -26.32
C TYR A 21 12.00 -24.40 -25.20
N SER A 22 12.81 -25.38 -24.81
CA SER A 22 12.47 -26.34 -23.77
C SER A 22 13.59 -26.45 -22.72
N LEU A 23 13.19 -26.79 -21.50
CA LEU A 23 14.08 -27.03 -20.37
C LEU A 23 13.43 -28.04 -19.42
N THR A 24 14.19 -29.05 -18.98
CA THR A 24 13.75 -30.01 -17.96
C THR A 24 14.52 -29.76 -16.67
N MET A 25 13.81 -29.58 -15.56
CA MET A 25 14.41 -29.35 -14.25
C MET A 25 13.75 -30.23 -13.17
N PRO A 26 14.54 -30.81 -12.25
CA PRO A 26 14.00 -31.48 -11.07
C PRO A 26 13.65 -30.46 -9.98
N PHE A 27 12.48 -30.62 -9.37
CA PHE A 27 12.05 -29.88 -8.18
C PHE A 27 11.55 -30.81 -7.09
N GLN A 28 11.64 -30.38 -5.84
CA GLN A 28 10.97 -31.07 -4.74
C GLN A 28 9.44 -30.96 -4.92
N ILE A 29 8.73 -32.07 -4.72
CA ILE A 29 7.27 -32.08 -4.78
C ILE A 29 6.69 -31.16 -3.69
N GLY A 30 5.71 -30.36 -4.07
CA GLY A 30 5.08 -29.32 -3.25
C GLY A 30 5.74 -27.95 -3.37
N SER A 31 6.89 -27.83 -4.05
CA SER A 31 7.57 -26.55 -4.19
C SER A 31 6.80 -25.54 -5.01
N ILE A 32 6.94 -24.28 -4.62
CA ILE A 32 6.49 -23.12 -5.40
C ILE A 32 7.71 -22.43 -5.99
N ILE A 33 7.78 -22.39 -7.32
CA ILE A 33 8.89 -21.85 -8.09
C ILE A 33 8.47 -20.50 -8.66
N LYS A 34 9.26 -19.46 -8.37
CA LYS A 34 9.19 -18.17 -9.05
C LYS A 34 10.22 -18.15 -10.16
N TYR A 35 9.79 -17.94 -11.40
CA TYR A 35 10.68 -17.93 -12.57
C TYR A 35 10.28 -16.83 -13.56
N ARG A 36 11.17 -16.48 -14.48
CA ARG A 36 10.89 -15.60 -15.62
C ARG A 36 11.89 -15.92 -16.73
N TYR A 37 11.60 -15.47 -17.94
CA TYR A 37 12.50 -15.67 -19.06
C TYR A 37 13.44 -14.48 -19.24
N GLU A 38 14.64 -14.75 -19.76
CA GLU A 38 15.55 -13.73 -20.25
C GLU A 38 16.08 -14.14 -21.62
N ARG A 39 16.25 -13.18 -22.53
CA ARG A 39 16.91 -13.40 -23.81
C ARG A 39 18.33 -12.88 -23.73
N GLN A 40 19.31 -13.74 -23.98
CA GLN A 40 20.72 -13.37 -24.00
C GLN A 40 21.14 -12.92 -25.41
N SER A 41 21.69 -11.71 -25.49
CA SER A 41 22.44 -11.21 -26.65
C SER A 41 23.88 -10.93 -26.19
N GLU A 42 24.88 -11.08 -27.07
CA GLU A 42 26.33 -11.20 -26.79
C GLU A 42 26.92 -10.25 -25.70
N ALA A 43 26.28 -9.10 -25.43
CA ALA A 43 26.66 -8.18 -24.35
C ALA A 43 25.50 -7.61 -23.50
N VAL A 44 24.24 -7.95 -23.77
CA VAL A 44 23.08 -7.31 -23.11
C VAL A 44 22.06 -8.36 -22.65
N ARG A 45 21.60 -8.22 -21.40
CA ARG A 45 20.45 -8.96 -20.88
C ARG A 45 19.18 -8.26 -21.34
N VAL A 46 18.34 -8.97 -22.08
CA VAL A 46 17.04 -8.47 -22.51
C VAL A 46 15.97 -9.14 -21.66
N LEU A 47 15.23 -8.34 -20.90
CA LEU A 47 14.25 -8.84 -19.94
C LEU A 47 12.92 -9.18 -20.63
N GLU A 48 12.20 -10.12 -20.07
CA GLU A 48 10.82 -10.41 -20.42
C GLU A 48 9.88 -9.29 -19.92
N HIS A 49 8.97 -8.85 -20.78
CA HIS A 49 7.94 -7.86 -20.47
C HIS A 49 6.56 -8.41 -20.88
N VAL A 50 5.52 -8.03 -20.13
CA VAL A 50 4.12 -8.28 -20.53
C VAL A 50 3.75 -7.36 -21.70
N ALA A 51 2.57 -7.57 -22.31
CA ALA A 51 2.19 -6.87 -23.53
C ALA A 51 2.04 -5.35 -23.34
N ASP A 52 1.69 -4.88 -22.14
CA ASP A 52 1.63 -3.45 -21.77
C ASP A 52 3.02 -2.78 -21.68
N GLY A 53 4.11 -3.57 -21.71
CA GLY A 53 5.48 -3.09 -21.63
C GLY A 53 6.05 -3.01 -20.22
N SER A 54 5.30 -3.39 -19.18
CA SER A 54 5.84 -3.55 -17.83
C SER A 54 6.69 -4.82 -17.72
N PRO A 55 7.75 -4.81 -16.89
CA PRO A 55 8.66 -5.95 -16.76
C PRO A 55 7.98 -7.13 -16.06
N VAL A 56 8.21 -8.36 -16.54
CA VAL A 56 7.77 -9.56 -15.83
C VAL A 56 8.60 -9.71 -14.57
N ARG A 57 7.90 -9.61 -13.44
CA ARG A 57 8.52 -9.81 -12.13
C ARG A 57 8.82 -11.28 -11.89
N TYR A 58 7.78 -12.12 -11.99
CA TYR A 58 7.87 -13.58 -11.97
C TYR A 58 6.55 -14.21 -12.42
N ARG A 59 6.67 -15.41 -12.98
CA ARG A 59 5.65 -16.45 -13.11
C ARG A 59 5.71 -17.36 -11.90
N LEU A 60 4.63 -18.09 -11.62
CA LEU A 60 4.58 -19.11 -10.59
C LEU A 60 4.43 -20.49 -11.22
N LEU A 61 5.04 -21.49 -10.59
CA LEU A 61 4.84 -22.90 -10.89
C LEU A 61 4.76 -23.69 -9.57
N HIS A 62 3.76 -24.56 -9.45
CA HIS A 62 3.62 -25.51 -8.35
C HIS A 62 4.05 -26.90 -8.83
N ALA A 63 5.14 -27.41 -8.26
CA ALA A 63 5.70 -28.72 -8.58
C ALA A 63 4.88 -29.85 -7.91
N LYS A 64 3.74 -30.24 -8.50
CA LYS A 64 2.85 -31.27 -7.96
C LYS A 64 3.31 -32.70 -8.27
N ASP A 65 3.81 -32.91 -9.48
CA ASP A 65 4.26 -34.18 -10.03
C ASP A 65 5.20 -33.94 -11.23
N SER A 66 5.38 -34.95 -12.09
CA SER A 66 6.07 -34.78 -13.37
C SER A 66 5.06 -34.32 -14.42
N PHE A 67 5.15 -33.06 -14.83
CA PHE A 67 4.26 -32.46 -15.82
C PHE A 67 5.01 -31.46 -16.71
N GLU A 68 4.38 -31.07 -17.81
CA GLU A 68 4.87 -30.05 -18.73
C GLU A 68 4.14 -28.74 -18.48
N VAL A 69 4.88 -27.64 -18.56
CA VAL A 69 4.33 -26.29 -18.57
C VAL A 69 4.68 -25.64 -19.90
N ALA A 70 3.66 -25.12 -20.57
CA ALA A 70 3.81 -24.28 -21.75
C ALA A 70 3.52 -22.84 -21.38
N ASP A 71 4.41 -21.95 -21.83
CA ASP A 71 4.30 -20.52 -21.64
C ASP A 71 4.51 -19.81 -22.97
N THR A 72 3.78 -18.72 -23.17
CA THR A 72 4.01 -17.80 -24.29
C THR A 72 4.64 -16.51 -23.74
N VAL A 73 5.78 -16.12 -24.30
CA VAL A 73 6.44 -14.84 -23.98
C VAL A 73 5.80 -13.75 -24.81
N SER A 74 5.33 -12.67 -24.17
CA SER A 74 4.69 -11.55 -24.86
C SER A 74 5.70 -10.74 -25.66
N ARG A 75 6.64 -10.09 -24.98
CA ARG A 75 7.66 -9.24 -25.60
C ARG A 75 8.93 -9.20 -24.76
N TRP A 76 9.95 -8.61 -25.35
CA TRP A 76 11.22 -8.32 -24.69
C TRP A 76 11.35 -6.81 -24.46
N THR A 77 12.32 -6.40 -23.63
CA THR A 77 12.62 -4.98 -23.37
C THR A 77 12.83 -4.17 -24.66
N ASP A 78 13.41 -4.78 -25.70
CA ASP A 78 13.78 -4.13 -26.95
C ASP A 78 12.80 -4.38 -28.12
N THR A 79 11.64 -4.98 -27.86
CA THR A 79 10.58 -5.21 -28.86
C THR A 79 9.27 -4.59 -28.41
N PHE A 80 8.33 -4.33 -29.33
CA PHE A 80 6.94 -3.96 -29.01
C PHE A 80 6.00 -5.16 -29.18
N PHE A 81 4.81 -5.09 -28.57
CA PHE A 81 3.78 -6.10 -28.75
C PHE A 81 2.70 -5.57 -29.69
N GLU A 82 2.65 -6.09 -30.92
CA GLU A 82 1.73 -5.63 -31.98
C GLU A 82 0.72 -6.72 -32.41
N TYR A 83 0.68 -7.83 -31.69
CA TYR A 83 -0.21 -8.95 -32.00
C TYR A 83 -1.56 -8.77 -31.30
N PRO A 84 -2.61 -9.47 -31.78
CA PRO A 84 -3.87 -9.56 -31.05
C PRO A 84 -3.65 -10.02 -29.62
N LYS A 85 -4.52 -9.59 -28.71
CA LYS A 85 -4.46 -9.92 -27.28
C LYS A 85 -5.74 -10.65 -26.89
N GLY A 86 -5.66 -11.53 -25.90
CA GLY A 86 -6.81 -12.11 -25.24
C GLY A 86 -6.78 -11.80 -23.75
N ARG A 87 -7.77 -12.35 -23.03
CA ARG A 87 -7.87 -12.18 -21.57
C ARG A 87 -8.35 -13.43 -20.88
N ILE A 88 -8.05 -13.53 -19.59
CA ILE A 88 -8.65 -14.51 -18.68
C ILE A 88 -9.61 -13.77 -17.76
N ILE A 89 -10.82 -14.31 -17.61
CA ILE A 89 -11.79 -13.87 -16.59
C ILE A 89 -12.20 -15.09 -15.78
N GLY A 90 -12.29 -14.94 -14.47
CA GLY A 90 -12.71 -16.04 -13.61
C GLY A 90 -13.24 -15.57 -12.28
N GLN A 91 -13.64 -16.56 -11.48
CA GLN A 91 -14.03 -16.38 -10.09
C GLN A 91 -13.32 -17.45 -9.26
N ALA A 92 -12.65 -17.04 -8.18
CA ALA A 92 -12.00 -17.90 -7.21
C ALA A 92 -12.97 -18.19 -6.06
N THR A 93 -13.17 -19.48 -5.79
CA THR A 93 -14.10 -19.96 -4.75
C THR A 93 -13.47 -21.05 -3.90
N ASP A 94 -13.89 -21.10 -2.65
CA ASP A 94 -13.59 -22.21 -1.74
C ASP A 94 -14.33 -23.47 -2.20
N ALA A 95 -13.60 -24.57 -2.35
CA ALA A 95 -14.10 -25.81 -2.92
C ALA A 95 -15.15 -26.51 -2.05
N ASP A 96 -15.13 -26.28 -0.73
CA ASP A 96 -16.01 -26.95 0.22
C ASP A 96 -17.28 -26.12 0.51
N THR A 97 -17.16 -24.79 0.53
CA THR A 97 -18.24 -23.87 0.90
C THR A 97 -18.85 -23.11 -0.28
N GLY A 98 -18.16 -23.04 -1.41
CA GLY A 98 -18.54 -22.22 -2.57
C GLY A 98 -18.41 -20.71 -2.35
N GLN A 99 -17.90 -20.27 -1.19
CA GLN A 99 -17.72 -18.86 -0.89
C GLN A 99 -16.58 -18.26 -1.73
N PRO A 100 -16.67 -16.99 -2.12
CA PRO A 100 -15.61 -16.32 -2.86
C PRO A 100 -14.32 -16.20 -2.04
N ILE A 101 -13.18 -16.28 -2.72
CA ILE A 101 -11.85 -16.10 -2.12
C ILE A 101 -11.29 -14.73 -2.54
N PRO A 102 -11.28 -13.71 -1.67
CA PRO A 102 -10.61 -12.44 -1.95
C PRO A 102 -9.10 -12.54 -1.81
N ASN A 103 -8.37 -11.58 -2.39
CA ASN A 103 -6.93 -11.41 -2.18
C ASN A 103 -6.08 -12.62 -2.61
N LEU A 104 -6.59 -13.45 -3.51
CA LEU A 104 -5.85 -14.53 -4.12
C LEU A 104 -4.92 -13.95 -5.18
N LEU A 105 -3.63 -14.27 -5.16
CA LEU A 105 -2.71 -13.90 -6.25
C LEU A 105 -2.94 -14.83 -7.44
N ILE A 106 -3.35 -14.27 -8.57
CA ILE A 106 -3.50 -15.00 -9.83
C ILE A 106 -2.41 -14.56 -10.79
N THR A 107 -1.69 -15.51 -11.39
CA THR A 107 -0.62 -15.24 -12.36
C THR A 107 -0.82 -16.03 -13.64
N ALA A 108 -0.66 -15.40 -14.80
CA ALA A 108 -0.58 -16.05 -16.11
C ALA A 108 0.20 -15.17 -17.10
N GLY A 109 1.01 -15.74 -17.98
CA GLY A 109 1.73 -14.96 -18.99
C GLY A 109 2.72 -13.93 -18.42
N GLY A 110 3.16 -14.10 -17.17
CA GLY A 110 3.95 -13.10 -16.43
C GLY A 110 3.14 -11.94 -15.85
N ALA A 111 1.87 -11.79 -16.23
CA ALA A 111 0.93 -10.85 -15.64
C ALA A 111 0.38 -11.37 -14.31
N GLN A 112 -0.02 -10.46 -13.43
CA GLN A 112 -0.48 -10.76 -12.07
C GLN A 112 -1.72 -9.94 -11.73
N THR A 113 -2.65 -10.48 -10.95
CA THR A 113 -3.78 -9.72 -10.39
C THR A 113 -4.18 -10.31 -9.04
N LEU A 114 -4.95 -9.58 -8.25
CA LEU A 114 -5.59 -10.09 -7.03
C LEU A 114 -7.10 -10.26 -7.27
N SER A 115 -7.69 -11.32 -6.73
CA SER A 115 -9.15 -11.47 -6.76
C SER A 115 -9.86 -10.43 -5.89
N ALA A 116 -11.01 -9.95 -6.37
CA ALA A 116 -11.89 -9.03 -5.66
C ALA A 116 -12.67 -9.73 -4.54
N ALA A 117 -13.54 -8.99 -3.83
CA ALA A 117 -14.27 -9.51 -2.67
C ALA A 117 -15.22 -10.67 -3.00
N ASP A 118 -15.80 -10.63 -4.20
CA ASP A 118 -16.64 -11.69 -4.77
C ASP A 118 -15.82 -12.78 -5.46
N GLY A 119 -14.49 -12.78 -5.30
CA GLY A 119 -13.57 -13.75 -5.90
C GLY A 119 -13.32 -13.53 -7.39
N SER A 120 -13.97 -12.54 -8.02
CA SER A 120 -13.75 -12.25 -9.44
C SER A 120 -12.33 -11.77 -9.70
N PHE A 121 -11.80 -12.11 -10.87
CA PHE A 121 -10.48 -11.64 -11.31
C PHE A 121 -10.42 -11.53 -12.83
N VAL A 122 -9.55 -10.64 -13.31
CA VAL A 122 -9.29 -10.44 -14.73
C VAL A 122 -7.79 -10.27 -14.96
N ILE A 123 -7.27 -10.96 -15.97
CA ILE A 123 -5.93 -10.71 -16.52
C ILE A 123 -6.13 -10.32 -17.99
N GLU A 124 -5.96 -9.03 -18.27
CA GLU A 124 -6.06 -8.45 -19.61
C GLU A 124 -4.75 -8.63 -20.38
N ASN A 125 -4.78 -8.34 -21.68
CA ASN A 125 -3.59 -8.14 -22.51
C ASN A 125 -2.63 -9.35 -22.61
N LEU A 126 -3.15 -10.59 -22.59
CA LEU A 126 -2.35 -11.79 -22.76
C LEU A 126 -2.13 -12.15 -24.23
N PRO A 127 -0.93 -12.61 -24.64
CA PRO A 127 -0.71 -13.07 -26.01
C PRO A 127 -1.47 -14.38 -26.26
N PRO A 128 -1.99 -14.61 -27.48
CA PRO A 128 -2.56 -15.89 -27.88
C PRO A 128 -1.56 -17.02 -27.71
N GLY A 129 -2.01 -18.14 -27.15
CA GLY A 129 -1.15 -19.26 -26.80
C GLY A 129 -1.55 -19.92 -25.48
N LEU A 130 -0.84 -20.98 -25.13
CA LEU A 130 -1.02 -21.66 -23.84
C LEU A 130 -0.19 -20.94 -22.78
N HIS A 131 -0.79 -20.75 -21.61
CA HIS A 131 -0.16 -20.12 -20.45
C HIS A 131 -0.38 -20.93 -19.19
N ASN A 132 0.62 -20.96 -18.30
CA ASN A 132 0.42 -21.48 -16.95
C ASN A 132 -0.39 -20.48 -16.10
N LEU A 133 -1.59 -20.85 -15.70
CA LEU A 133 -2.41 -20.10 -14.77
C LEU A 133 -2.26 -20.68 -13.37
N VAL A 134 -1.84 -19.85 -12.42
CA VAL A 134 -1.68 -20.23 -11.01
C VAL A 134 -2.52 -19.32 -10.12
N GLY A 135 -3.27 -19.92 -9.20
CA GLY A 135 -3.93 -19.24 -8.09
C GLY A 135 -3.20 -19.57 -6.79
N TYR A 136 -2.68 -18.55 -6.11
CA TYR A 136 -1.79 -18.67 -4.95
C TYR A 136 -2.25 -17.78 -3.80
N ALA A 137 -2.54 -18.38 -2.64
CA ALA A 137 -2.83 -17.62 -1.43
C ALA A 137 -1.53 -17.11 -0.81
N MET A 138 -1.37 -15.79 -0.70
CA MET A 138 -0.12 -15.15 -0.27
C MET A 138 0.27 -15.46 1.19
N ASP A 139 -0.72 -15.78 2.02
CA ASP A 139 -0.61 -16.26 3.41
C ASP A 139 -0.64 -17.80 3.53
N GLY A 140 -0.84 -18.48 2.40
CA GLY A 140 -1.01 -19.92 2.27
C GLY A 140 -2.36 -20.46 2.74
N ALA A 141 -3.40 -19.63 2.89
CA ALA A 141 -4.71 -20.04 3.41
C ALA A 141 -5.46 -21.04 2.51
N TYR A 142 -5.03 -21.19 1.25
CA TYR A 142 -5.59 -22.12 0.29
C TYR A 142 -4.48 -22.90 -0.43
N GLN A 143 -4.76 -24.17 -0.75
CA GLN A 143 -3.88 -25.00 -1.54
C GLN A 143 -3.74 -24.47 -2.97
N THR A 144 -2.50 -24.33 -3.46
CA THR A 144 -2.21 -23.72 -4.76
C THR A 144 -2.90 -24.42 -5.94
N PHE A 145 -3.66 -23.62 -6.68
CA PHE A 145 -4.30 -24.01 -7.93
C PHE A 145 -3.35 -23.80 -9.10
N GLN A 146 -3.38 -24.71 -10.07
CA GLN A 146 -2.58 -24.57 -11.30
C GLN A 146 -3.26 -25.31 -12.45
N GLN A 147 -3.33 -24.67 -13.62
CA GLN A 147 -3.74 -25.30 -14.88
C GLN A 147 -3.19 -24.55 -16.09
N GLY A 148 -3.23 -25.18 -17.26
CA GLY A 148 -3.01 -24.48 -18.53
C GLY A 148 -4.26 -23.68 -18.96
N ALA A 149 -4.07 -22.47 -19.48
CA ALA A 149 -5.10 -21.62 -20.06
C ALA A 149 -4.77 -21.31 -21.52
N GLN A 150 -5.60 -21.79 -22.46
CA GLN A 150 -5.44 -21.52 -23.88
C GLN A 150 -6.10 -20.19 -24.23
N ILE A 151 -5.28 -19.20 -24.57
CA ILE A 151 -5.73 -17.86 -24.97
C ILE A 151 -5.86 -17.79 -26.48
N ALA A 152 -6.98 -17.24 -26.94
CA ALA A 152 -7.24 -16.96 -28.35
C ALA A 152 -7.22 -15.44 -28.63
N PRO A 153 -6.89 -15.01 -29.85
CA PRO A 153 -6.97 -13.61 -30.29
C PRO A 153 -8.32 -12.99 -29.99
N ASP A 154 -8.33 -11.77 -29.43
CA ASP A 154 -9.50 -10.92 -29.20
C ASP A 154 -10.64 -11.63 -28.46
N SER A 155 -10.28 -12.57 -27.58
CA SER A 155 -11.22 -13.47 -26.92
C SER A 155 -11.06 -13.48 -25.41
N THR A 156 -12.16 -13.84 -24.74
CA THR A 156 -12.21 -14.07 -23.30
C THR A 156 -12.12 -15.56 -23.02
N THR A 157 -11.21 -15.96 -22.14
CA THR A 157 -11.07 -17.34 -21.66
C THR A 157 -11.64 -17.46 -20.25
N PRO A 158 -12.86 -17.99 -20.07
CA PRO A 158 -13.46 -18.16 -18.75
C PRO A 158 -12.71 -19.24 -17.97
N THR A 159 -12.27 -18.93 -16.76
CA THR A 159 -11.51 -19.85 -15.92
C THR A 159 -11.96 -19.78 -14.46
N PRO A 160 -12.98 -20.57 -14.07
CA PRO A 160 -13.33 -20.70 -12.66
C PRO A 160 -12.19 -21.37 -11.90
N ILE A 161 -11.89 -20.85 -10.71
CA ILE A 161 -10.89 -21.41 -9.79
C ILE A 161 -11.63 -21.93 -8.56
N SER A 162 -11.36 -23.17 -8.20
CA SER A 162 -11.88 -23.79 -6.98
C SER A 162 -10.71 -24.32 -6.15
N MET A 163 -10.59 -23.85 -4.91
CA MET A 163 -9.43 -24.12 -4.06
C MET A 163 -9.86 -24.65 -2.70
N LYS A 164 -9.08 -25.58 -2.16
CA LYS A 164 -9.32 -26.12 -0.82
C LYS A 164 -8.59 -25.29 0.22
N ALA A 165 -9.29 -24.88 1.28
CA ALA A 165 -8.69 -24.21 2.42
C ALA A 165 -7.59 -25.09 3.06
N ALA A 166 -6.47 -24.47 3.41
CA ALA A 166 -5.38 -25.11 4.12
C ALA A 166 -5.62 -25.06 5.62
N GLN A 167 -5.27 -26.14 6.32
CA GLN A 167 -5.21 -26.15 7.78
C GLN A 167 -3.86 -25.58 8.22
N TYR A 168 -3.86 -24.83 9.31
CA TYR A 168 -2.65 -24.26 9.89
C TYR A 168 -2.20 -25.06 11.11
N ILE A 169 -0.88 -25.18 11.27
CA ILE A 169 -0.26 -25.74 12.47
C ILE A 169 0.78 -24.78 13.04
N PRO A 170 0.98 -24.75 14.37
CA PRO A 170 2.12 -24.07 14.95
C PRO A 170 3.40 -24.85 14.62
N VAL A 171 4.38 -24.15 14.06
CA VAL A 171 5.74 -24.66 13.83
C VAL A 171 6.70 -23.86 14.71
N HIS A 172 7.49 -24.59 15.51
CA HIS A 172 8.43 -24.00 16.44
C HIS A 172 9.81 -23.99 15.83
N PHE A 173 10.34 -22.79 15.57
CA PHE A 173 11.71 -22.61 15.10
C PHE A 173 12.60 -22.30 16.29
N GLN A 174 13.70 -23.02 16.40
CA GLN A 174 14.76 -22.78 17.37
C GLN A 174 16.08 -22.69 16.62
N VAL A 175 16.78 -21.57 16.76
CA VAL A 175 18.02 -21.34 16.02
C VAL A 175 19.17 -20.99 16.96
N THR A 176 20.33 -21.60 16.69
CA THR A 176 21.59 -21.26 17.35
C THR A 176 22.34 -20.26 16.48
N ALA A 177 22.59 -19.06 17.03
CA ALA A 177 23.36 -18.03 16.33
C ALA A 177 24.88 -18.25 16.50
N PRO A 178 25.71 -17.86 15.52
CA PRO A 178 27.16 -18.06 15.60
C PRO A 178 27.79 -17.18 16.69
N PRO A 179 28.97 -17.56 17.21
CA PRO A 179 29.73 -16.72 18.14
C PRO A 179 29.95 -15.30 17.58
N GLY A 180 29.85 -14.29 18.44
CA GLY A 180 29.98 -12.89 18.02
C GLY A 180 28.68 -12.26 17.49
N THR A 181 27.59 -13.01 17.43
CA THR A 181 26.24 -12.42 17.27
C THR A 181 25.99 -11.47 18.44
N PRO A 182 25.72 -10.17 18.20
CA PRO A 182 25.57 -9.24 19.31
C PRO A 182 24.31 -9.56 20.13
N PRO A 183 24.44 -9.65 21.47
CA PRO A 183 23.29 -9.90 22.32
C PRO A 183 22.35 -8.69 22.25
N LEU A 184 21.03 -8.92 22.26
CA LEU A 184 19.96 -7.90 22.24
C LEU A 184 19.54 -7.33 20.87
N ILE A 185 20.12 -7.80 19.77
CA ILE A 185 19.61 -7.44 18.43
C ILE A 185 18.40 -8.33 18.08
N PRO A 186 17.30 -7.77 17.54
CA PRO A 186 16.21 -8.56 17.01
C PRO A 186 16.70 -9.40 15.82
N LEU A 187 16.86 -10.69 16.06
CA LEU A 187 17.02 -11.70 15.02
C LEU A 187 15.65 -11.95 14.40
N ARG A 188 15.54 -11.84 13.08
CA ARG A 188 14.29 -11.96 12.33
C ARG A 188 14.33 -13.14 11.37
N MET A 189 13.15 -13.55 10.92
CA MET A 189 12.99 -14.53 9.86
C MET A 189 12.31 -13.89 8.65
N ALA A 190 13.03 -13.83 7.52
CA ALA A 190 12.48 -13.42 6.24
C ALA A 190 12.05 -14.67 5.46
N GLY A 191 10.85 -14.67 4.89
CA GLY A 191 10.35 -15.81 4.13
C GLY A 191 9.45 -15.47 2.96
N ASN A 192 8.81 -16.49 2.40
CA ASN A 192 8.04 -16.39 1.15
C ASN A 192 6.53 -16.20 1.32
N LEU A 193 6.01 -16.16 2.56
CA LEU A 193 4.60 -15.87 2.87
C LEU A 193 4.45 -14.51 3.59
N THR A 194 3.24 -13.97 3.63
CA THR A 194 2.94 -12.67 4.26
C THR A 194 3.30 -12.64 5.74
N GLN A 195 2.99 -13.70 6.49
CA GLN A 195 3.35 -13.84 7.90
C GLN A 195 4.86 -14.00 8.15
N LEU A 196 5.67 -14.13 7.09
CA LEU A 196 7.13 -14.18 7.13
C LEU A 196 7.77 -12.89 6.55
N GLY A 197 7.00 -11.81 6.47
CA GLY A 197 7.46 -10.50 6.02
C GLY A 197 7.43 -10.26 4.51
N ASN A 198 6.90 -11.20 3.71
CA ASN A 198 6.75 -11.00 2.27
C ASN A 198 5.53 -10.12 1.96
N THR A 199 5.77 -8.94 1.39
CA THR A 199 4.71 -8.00 1.00
C THR A 199 4.10 -8.35 -0.35
N PHE A 200 4.73 -9.25 -1.12
CA PHE A 200 4.43 -9.55 -2.52
C PHE A 200 4.46 -8.31 -3.44
N GLY A 201 4.83 -7.14 -2.94
CA GLY A 201 4.99 -5.90 -3.68
C GLY A 201 6.39 -5.70 -4.20
N ASN A 202 6.56 -4.86 -5.23
CA ASN A 202 7.87 -4.48 -5.74
C ASN A 202 8.34 -3.22 -5.00
N LEU A 203 9.10 -3.42 -3.93
CA LEU A 203 9.61 -2.36 -3.07
C LEU A 203 10.97 -1.87 -3.57
N ASP A 204 11.48 -0.78 -2.98
CA ASP A 204 12.80 -0.20 -3.34
C ASP A 204 13.90 -1.26 -3.37
N GLY A 205 14.78 -1.19 -4.36
CA GLY A 205 15.81 -2.19 -4.62
C GLY A 205 15.29 -3.46 -5.27
N GLY A 206 14.01 -3.53 -5.64
CA GLY A 206 13.37 -4.67 -6.29
C GLY A 206 13.07 -5.83 -5.32
N VAL A 207 13.06 -5.57 -4.02
CA VAL A 207 12.78 -6.58 -2.99
C VAL A 207 11.27 -6.72 -2.75
N SER A 208 10.89 -7.71 -1.95
CA SER A 208 9.49 -7.98 -1.60
C SER A 208 9.29 -8.13 -0.09
N VAL A 209 10.24 -7.64 0.69
CA VAL A 209 10.29 -7.86 2.13
C VAL A 209 10.50 -6.54 2.85
N GLN A 210 9.85 -6.39 4.00
CA GLN A 210 9.98 -5.25 4.89
C GLN A 210 10.45 -5.75 6.26
N ALA A 211 11.56 -5.23 6.77
CA ALA A 211 12.19 -5.73 8.00
C ALA A 211 11.25 -5.66 9.22
N THR A 212 10.41 -4.62 9.30
CA THR A 212 9.41 -4.44 10.36
C THR A 212 8.23 -5.39 10.29
N ASN A 213 7.98 -6.01 9.13
CA ASN A 213 6.90 -7.00 8.94
C ASN A 213 7.37 -8.45 9.14
N MET A 214 8.67 -8.67 9.37
CA MET A 214 9.20 -10.01 9.64
C MET A 214 8.99 -10.40 11.10
N PRO A 215 8.67 -11.68 11.38
CA PRO A 215 8.64 -12.18 12.75
C PRO A 215 10.00 -12.05 13.43
N ALA A 216 10.01 -11.41 14.59
CA ALA A 216 11.18 -11.30 15.45
C ALA A 216 11.26 -12.51 16.40
N LEU A 217 12.45 -13.08 16.53
CA LEU A 217 12.73 -14.20 17.41
C LEU A 217 13.06 -13.73 18.82
N GLN A 218 12.60 -14.47 19.81
CA GLN A 218 12.90 -14.24 21.22
C GLN A 218 14.19 -14.95 21.61
N ALA A 219 15.12 -14.22 22.24
CA ALA A 219 16.33 -14.79 22.79
C ALA A 219 16.03 -15.69 24.01
N LEU A 220 16.68 -16.85 24.08
CA LEU A 220 16.57 -17.83 25.14
C LEU A 220 17.78 -17.78 26.08
N PRO A 221 17.66 -18.19 27.36
CA PRO A 221 18.77 -18.16 28.32
C PRO A 221 19.99 -19.02 27.95
N ASP A 222 19.81 -20.02 27.08
CA ASP A 222 20.85 -20.92 26.59
C ASP A 222 21.62 -20.37 25.37
N GLY A 223 21.33 -19.13 24.96
CA GLY A 223 21.97 -18.46 23.82
C GLY A 223 21.33 -18.77 22.47
N LYS A 224 20.24 -19.55 22.45
CA LYS A 224 19.44 -19.79 21.23
C LYS A 224 18.35 -18.72 21.08
N TYR A 225 17.69 -18.73 19.92
CA TYR A 225 16.55 -17.89 19.62
C TYR A 225 15.37 -18.76 19.23
N SER A 226 14.14 -18.29 19.46
CA SER A 226 12.95 -19.03 19.06
C SER A 226 11.80 -18.15 18.59
N VAL A 227 10.99 -18.70 17.68
CA VAL A 227 9.69 -18.15 17.29
C VAL A 227 8.74 -19.28 16.97
N THR A 228 7.45 -19.08 17.27
CA THR A 228 6.38 -19.97 16.83
C THR A 228 5.61 -19.27 15.73
N VAL A 229 5.53 -19.86 14.55
CA VAL A 229 4.77 -19.33 13.43
C VAL A 229 3.66 -20.30 13.06
N SER A 230 2.46 -19.78 12.84
CA SER A 230 1.34 -20.56 12.31
C SER A 230 1.53 -20.71 10.80
N LEU A 231 1.75 -21.94 10.32
CA LEU A 231 2.06 -22.23 8.93
C LEU A 231 1.06 -23.21 8.31
N PRO A 232 0.68 -23.04 7.03
CA PRO A 232 -0.30 -23.89 6.38
C PRO A 232 0.30 -25.24 5.95
N ILE A 233 -0.41 -26.33 6.23
CA ILE A 233 -0.01 -27.68 5.83
C ILE A 233 0.12 -27.76 4.31
N GLY A 234 1.23 -28.34 3.85
CA GLY A 234 1.55 -28.50 2.43
C GLY A 234 2.25 -27.29 1.80
N ALA A 235 2.45 -26.20 2.54
CA ALA A 235 3.18 -25.04 2.03
C ALA A 235 4.69 -25.30 1.95
N ASP A 236 5.28 -24.91 0.82
CA ASP A 236 6.73 -24.83 0.64
C ASP A 236 7.24 -23.51 1.24
N ILE A 237 7.86 -23.59 2.40
CA ILE A 237 8.41 -22.44 3.11
C ILE A 237 9.87 -22.28 2.73
N ARG A 238 10.18 -21.15 2.10
CA ARG A 238 11.54 -20.71 1.82
C ARG A 238 11.85 -19.52 2.71
N TYR A 239 12.85 -19.68 3.56
CA TYR A 239 13.14 -18.70 4.61
C TYR A 239 14.62 -18.59 4.88
N LYS A 240 14.98 -17.52 5.59
CA LYS A 240 16.31 -17.33 6.14
C LYS A 240 16.27 -16.45 7.38
N TYR A 241 17.28 -16.59 8.23
CA TYR A 241 17.49 -15.71 9.38
C TYR A 241 18.25 -14.44 8.98
N THR A 242 17.97 -13.33 9.65
CA THR A 242 18.61 -12.05 9.36
C THR A 242 18.65 -11.14 10.58
N LEU A 243 19.70 -10.31 10.68
CA LEU A 243 19.75 -9.16 11.58
C LEU A 243 19.34 -7.84 10.89
N GLY A 244 18.93 -7.91 9.62
CA GLY A 244 18.51 -6.79 8.78
C GLY A 244 17.20 -7.11 8.06
N ASP A 245 17.22 -7.14 6.72
CA ASP A 245 16.03 -7.26 5.86
C ASP A 245 16.00 -8.55 5.00
N GLY A 246 16.91 -9.49 5.22
CA GLY A 246 17.03 -10.71 4.41
C GLY A 246 17.87 -10.57 3.14
N PHE A 247 18.30 -9.36 2.79
CA PHE A 247 19.44 -9.11 1.90
C PHE A 247 20.66 -8.64 2.70
N TRP A 248 20.51 -7.53 3.42
CA TRP A 248 21.46 -7.01 4.38
C TRP A 248 21.43 -7.84 5.65
N ASN A 249 22.62 -8.21 6.15
CA ASN A 249 22.80 -9.05 7.34
C ASN A 249 22.00 -10.36 7.29
N ALA A 250 21.78 -10.91 6.10
CA ALA A 250 21.22 -12.24 5.94
C ALA A 250 22.24 -13.30 6.39
N GLU A 251 21.75 -14.43 6.89
CA GLU A 251 22.60 -15.59 7.18
C GLU A 251 23.37 -16.07 5.95
N ARG A 252 24.59 -16.54 6.20
CA ARG A 252 25.56 -17.00 5.22
C ARG A 252 26.03 -18.40 5.52
N SER A 253 26.48 -19.10 4.48
CA SER A 253 27.23 -20.35 4.62
C SER A 253 28.62 -20.07 5.17
N GLU A 254 29.36 -21.12 5.53
CA GLU A 254 30.79 -20.99 5.86
C GLU A 254 31.60 -20.34 4.72
N ASP A 255 31.17 -20.55 3.46
CA ASP A 255 31.79 -19.97 2.26
C ASP A 255 31.35 -18.52 1.97
N GLY A 256 30.43 -17.95 2.77
CA GLY A 256 29.94 -16.58 2.62
C GLY A 256 28.77 -16.40 1.64
N ASP A 257 28.26 -17.49 1.07
CA ASP A 257 27.11 -17.49 0.17
C ASP A 257 25.80 -17.27 0.93
N PHE A 258 24.80 -16.71 0.27
CA PHE A 258 23.46 -16.60 0.86
C PHE A 258 22.89 -17.99 1.14
N GLN A 259 22.49 -18.23 2.39
CA GLN A 259 21.72 -19.42 2.73
C GLN A 259 20.22 -19.13 2.57
N VAL A 260 19.51 -20.08 1.97
CA VAL A 260 18.04 -20.13 1.92
C VAL A 260 17.64 -21.52 2.36
N ARG A 261 16.88 -21.59 3.44
CA ARG A 261 16.35 -22.84 4.00
C ARG A 261 15.03 -23.17 3.32
N GLN A 262 14.75 -24.46 3.20
CA GLN A 262 13.50 -24.96 2.64
C GLN A 262 12.84 -25.94 3.61
N PHE A 263 11.54 -25.75 3.84
CA PHE A 263 10.73 -26.62 4.70
C PHE A 263 9.34 -26.81 4.09
N LEU A 264 8.95 -28.07 3.89
CA LEU A 264 7.58 -28.42 3.50
C LEU A 264 6.76 -28.73 4.75
N VAL A 265 5.70 -27.95 4.99
CA VAL A 265 4.87 -28.08 6.20
C VAL A 265 4.09 -29.40 6.17
N LYS A 266 4.28 -30.22 7.20
CA LYS A 266 3.57 -31.50 7.39
C LYS A 266 2.44 -31.34 8.42
N PRO A 267 1.46 -32.25 8.48
CA PRO A 267 0.37 -32.16 9.44
C PRO A 267 0.78 -32.37 10.91
N GLU A 268 1.97 -32.91 11.19
CA GLU A 268 2.43 -33.13 12.55
C GLU A 268 3.06 -31.87 13.17
N SER A 269 2.89 -31.69 14.49
CA SER A 269 3.63 -30.64 15.23
C SER A 269 5.12 -30.81 15.01
N THR A 270 5.77 -29.74 14.55
CA THR A 270 7.16 -29.77 14.10
C THR A 270 7.99 -28.74 14.87
N ILE A 271 9.12 -29.20 15.39
CA ILE A 271 10.19 -28.35 15.91
C ILE A 271 11.32 -28.38 14.87
N ILE A 272 11.75 -27.20 14.41
CA ILE A 272 12.88 -27.03 13.51
C ILE A 272 14.04 -26.48 14.32
N GLU A 273 15.12 -27.25 14.40
CA GLU A 273 16.36 -26.83 15.05
C GLU A 273 17.38 -26.45 13.98
N ASP A 274 17.70 -25.17 13.91
CA ASP A 274 18.66 -24.60 12.97
C ASP A 274 19.94 -24.14 13.67
N VAL A 275 21.02 -24.09 12.88
CA VAL A 275 22.28 -23.44 13.24
C VAL A 275 22.64 -22.49 12.11
N ILE A 276 22.93 -21.24 12.45
CA ILE A 276 23.43 -20.24 11.50
C ILE A 276 24.96 -20.36 11.47
N ASP A 277 25.53 -20.60 10.29
CA ASP A 277 26.97 -20.78 10.14
C ASP A 277 27.72 -19.45 10.32
N SER A 278 27.26 -18.40 9.64
CA SER A 278 27.91 -17.09 9.64
C SER A 278 26.95 -15.94 9.31
N TRP A 279 27.31 -14.71 9.70
CA TRP A 279 26.69 -13.46 9.22
C TRP A 279 27.50 -12.78 8.11
N PHE A 280 28.73 -13.26 7.88
CA PHE A 280 29.74 -12.60 7.04
C PHE A 280 29.80 -13.24 5.66
N SER A 281 29.98 -12.41 4.63
CA SER A 281 30.19 -12.87 3.24
C SER A 281 31.67 -13.16 2.92
N GLY A 282 32.49 -13.43 3.94
CA GLY A 282 33.95 -13.51 3.86
C GLY A 282 34.60 -13.26 5.23
N ASP A 283 35.63 -12.40 5.27
CA ASP A 283 36.33 -12.07 6.51
C ASP A 283 35.37 -11.58 7.62
N PRO A 284 35.55 -12.03 8.88
CA PRO A 284 34.63 -11.75 9.98
C PRO A 284 34.78 -10.31 10.51
N THR A 285 34.47 -9.34 9.66
CA THR A 285 34.55 -7.90 9.91
C THR A 285 33.22 -7.23 9.58
N TYR A 286 32.91 -6.14 10.27
CA TYR A 286 31.66 -5.41 10.12
C TYR A 286 31.92 -3.90 10.08
N LEU A 287 31.00 -3.16 9.47
CA LEU A 287 30.90 -1.71 9.62
C LEU A 287 29.97 -1.37 10.77
N GLN A 288 30.38 -0.42 11.60
CA GLN A 288 29.55 0.09 12.69
C GLN A 288 29.09 1.49 12.35
N PHE A 289 27.78 1.71 12.35
CA PHE A 289 27.16 3.02 12.33
C PHE A 289 26.74 3.35 13.75
N ASP A 290 27.21 4.49 14.27
CA ASP A 290 26.89 5.02 15.59
C ASP A 290 26.43 6.46 15.39
N VAL A 291 25.14 6.70 15.59
CA VAL A 291 24.50 7.98 15.26
C VAL A 291 23.89 8.60 16.50
N SER A 292 24.20 9.87 16.74
CA SER A 292 23.45 10.70 17.69
C SER A 292 22.40 11.51 16.94
N VAL A 293 21.23 11.68 17.54
CA VAL A 293 20.07 12.34 16.95
C VAL A 293 19.65 13.52 17.82
N PRO A 294 18.94 14.53 17.30
CA PRO A 294 18.66 15.72 18.07
C PRO A 294 17.66 15.42 19.21
N PRO A 295 17.70 16.15 20.34
CA PRO A 295 16.82 15.92 21.48
C PRO A 295 15.32 16.03 21.19
N ASN A 296 14.94 16.74 20.12
CA ASN A 296 13.55 16.90 19.68
C ASN A 296 13.04 15.72 18.81
N THR A 297 13.85 14.68 18.58
CA THR A 297 13.37 13.45 17.93
C THR A 297 12.25 12.84 18.78
N PRO A 298 11.03 12.61 18.23
CA PRO A 298 9.91 12.07 18.99
C PRO A 298 10.25 10.70 19.61
N ALA A 299 9.72 10.40 20.80
CA ALA A 299 10.06 9.18 21.53
C ALA A 299 9.40 7.93 20.94
N GLU A 300 8.28 8.13 20.25
CA GLU A 300 7.55 7.14 19.47
C GLU A 300 8.22 6.81 18.12
N ASP A 301 9.11 7.69 17.64
CA ASP A 301 9.86 7.46 16.41
C ASP A 301 11.08 6.57 16.68
N TYR A 302 11.35 5.64 15.77
CA TYR A 302 12.64 4.96 15.70
C TYR A 302 13.48 5.51 14.57
N VAL A 303 14.79 5.30 14.63
CA VAL A 303 15.69 5.70 13.53
C VAL A 303 15.97 4.52 12.65
N SER A 304 15.89 4.74 11.34
CA SER A 304 16.21 3.77 10.31
C SER A 304 17.42 4.21 9.51
N ILE A 305 18.17 3.22 9.03
CA ILE A 305 19.23 3.40 8.04
C ILE A 305 18.75 2.82 6.71
N GLN A 306 18.97 3.54 5.61
CA GLN A 306 18.71 3.04 4.27
C GLN A 306 20.01 3.03 3.48
N PHE A 307 20.22 1.98 2.69
CA PHE A 307 21.42 1.81 1.87
C PHE A 307 21.09 1.97 0.38
N ASN A 308 22.00 2.58 -0.36
CA ASN A 308 21.94 2.82 -1.80
C ASN A 308 23.21 2.25 -2.47
N PRO A 309 23.21 0.97 -2.84
CA PRO A 309 24.21 0.42 -3.76
C PRO A 309 24.03 0.98 -5.18
N LEU A 310 24.90 0.58 -6.12
CA LEU A 310 24.88 1.05 -7.53
C LEU A 310 23.54 0.93 -8.28
N PHE A 311 22.58 0.15 -7.78
CA PHE A 311 21.29 -0.11 -8.43
C PHE A 311 20.10 0.59 -7.75
N GLY A 312 20.36 1.52 -6.83
CA GLY A 312 19.34 2.38 -6.21
C GLY A 312 19.11 2.09 -4.72
N TRP A 313 18.30 2.94 -4.09
CA TRP A 313 17.87 2.79 -2.71
C TRP A 313 17.20 1.42 -2.50
N MET A 314 17.53 0.75 -1.39
CA MET A 314 16.82 -0.42 -0.91
C MET A 314 15.84 -0.06 0.20
N GLN A 315 15.04 -1.01 0.68
CA GLN A 315 14.21 -0.78 1.87
C GLN A 315 15.04 -0.38 3.09
N SER A 316 14.46 0.49 3.92
CA SER A 316 15.07 0.97 5.16
C SER A 316 15.04 -0.11 6.24
N ILE A 317 16.02 -0.05 7.14
CA ILE A 317 16.20 -1.02 8.22
C ILE A 317 16.20 -0.26 9.56
N PRO A 318 15.35 -0.66 10.52
CA PRO A 318 15.36 -0.07 11.85
C PRO A 318 16.71 -0.28 12.55
N MET A 319 17.29 0.81 13.04
CA MET A 319 18.51 0.78 13.85
C MET A 319 18.18 0.36 15.29
N TRP A 320 19.21 0.14 16.11
CA TRP A 320 19.05 -0.23 17.52
C TRP A 320 19.28 0.96 18.44
N GLN A 321 18.30 1.21 19.31
CA GLN A 321 18.40 2.29 20.28
C GLN A 321 19.37 1.91 21.41
N LEU A 322 20.45 2.68 21.58
CA LEU A 322 21.45 2.52 22.64
C LEU A 322 21.24 3.47 23.82
N GLY A 323 20.45 4.51 23.61
CA GLY A 323 20.04 5.51 24.60
C GLY A 323 19.00 6.45 24.00
N PRO A 324 18.53 7.47 24.76
CA PRO A 324 17.44 8.33 24.32
C PRO A 324 17.66 8.98 22.94
N ASN A 325 18.89 9.40 22.66
CA ASN A 325 19.27 10.10 21.43
C ASN A 325 20.47 9.45 20.72
N ARG A 326 20.68 8.14 20.90
CA ARG A 326 21.81 7.43 20.29
C ARG A 326 21.37 6.07 19.77
N TRP A 327 21.71 5.81 18.51
CA TRP A 327 21.33 4.60 17.79
C TRP A 327 22.56 3.98 17.14
N ALA A 328 22.51 2.68 16.88
CA ALA A 328 23.56 1.98 16.18
C ALA A 328 23.02 0.93 15.21
N TYR A 329 23.81 0.65 14.18
CA TYR A 329 23.60 -0.47 13.27
C TYR A 329 24.94 -1.11 12.93
N LEU A 330 25.00 -2.44 12.93
CA LEU A 330 26.18 -3.19 12.54
C LEU A 330 25.89 -3.88 11.20
N LEU A 331 26.67 -3.55 10.18
CA LEU A 331 26.57 -4.14 8.85
C LEU A 331 27.64 -5.22 8.67
N PHE A 332 27.20 -6.47 8.67
CA PHE A 332 28.01 -7.69 8.54
C PHE A 332 28.13 -8.17 7.09
N SER A 333 27.06 -8.08 6.30
CA SER A 333 27.06 -8.52 4.90
C SER A 333 25.89 -7.95 4.07
N PRO A 334 25.98 -7.99 2.73
CA PRO A 334 27.20 -8.20 1.95
C PRO A 334 28.14 -6.99 2.02
N LEU A 335 29.44 -7.23 2.25
CA LEU A 335 30.48 -6.18 2.20
C LEU A 335 31.35 -6.27 0.93
N ASN A 336 31.05 -7.22 0.05
CA ASN A 336 31.74 -7.50 -1.21
C ASN A 336 30.96 -7.02 -2.45
N LEU A 337 30.06 -6.05 -2.30
CA LEU A 337 29.30 -5.52 -3.42
C LEU A 337 30.21 -4.74 -4.39
N PRO A 338 29.95 -4.81 -5.71
CA PRO A 338 30.67 -3.99 -6.67
C PRO A 338 30.30 -2.50 -6.50
N GLY A 339 31.30 -1.63 -6.54
CA GLY A 339 31.12 -0.18 -6.40
C GLY A 339 31.09 0.33 -4.96
N GLY A 340 30.79 1.62 -4.81
CA GLY A 340 30.53 2.22 -3.49
C GLY A 340 29.07 2.01 -3.07
N VAL A 341 28.83 2.06 -1.77
CA VAL A 341 27.49 2.13 -1.18
C VAL A 341 27.35 3.52 -0.58
N SER A 342 26.19 4.15 -0.71
CA SER A 342 25.83 5.30 0.11
C SER A 342 24.69 4.95 1.06
N TYR A 343 24.46 5.79 2.06
CA TYR A 343 23.40 5.58 3.05
C TYR A 343 22.78 6.90 3.52
N ARG A 344 21.60 6.82 4.13
CA ARG A 344 20.93 7.92 4.83
C ARG A 344 20.26 7.46 6.11
N TYR A 345 19.93 8.41 6.96
CA TYR A 345 19.09 8.18 8.14
C TYR A 345 17.72 8.82 7.92
N CYS A 346 16.68 8.15 8.40
CA CYS A 346 15.32 8.66 8.39
C CYS A 346 14.56 8.19 9.63
N ARG A 347 13.43 8.84 9.93
CA ARG A 347 12.55 8.46 11.03
C ARG A 347 11.54 7.39 10.58
N SER A 348 11.38 6.35 11.40
CA SER A 348 10.35 5.31 11.33
C SER A 348 10.13 4.71 9.93
N ASP A 349 11.23 4.35 9.26
CA ASP A 349 11.25 3.84 7.86
C ASP A 349 10.73 4.81 6.79
N GLN A 350 10.46 6.08 7.10
CA GLN A 350 9.92 7.10 6.18
C GLN A 350 11.02 7.85 5.43
N CYS A 351 11.96 7.09 4.87
CA CYS A 351 13.04 7.61 4.06
C CYS A 351 12.46 8.25 2.78
N GLY A 352 13.01 9.39 2.37
CA GLY A 352 12.49 10.21 1.27
C GLY A 352 11.54 11.33 1.70
N LYS A 353 10.97 11.22 2.91
CA LYS A 353 10.05 12.23 3.50
C LYS A 353 10.57 12.78 4.83
N ALA A 354 10.96 11.90 5.77
CA ALA A 354 11.43 12.25 7.11
C ALA A 354 12.94 11.95 7.28
N ASP A 355 13.73 12.36 6.28
CA ASP A 355 15.18 12.17 6.25
C ASP A 355 15.91 13.12 7.21
N ASP A 356 17.16 12.82 7.48
CA ASP A 356 18.08 13.82 8.01
C ASP A 356 18.36 14.94 6.98
N LEU A 357 18.64 16.16 7.43
CA LEU A 357 18.84 17.31 6.54
C LEU A 357 20.02 17.19 5.56
N ALA A 358 20.97 16.29 5.79
CA ALA A 358 22.12 16.16 4.90
C ALA A 358 21.80 15.32 3.65
N THR A 359 20.76 14.49 3.70
CA THR A 359 20.35 13.62 2.59
C THR A 359 18.83 13.62 2.37
N PRO A 360 18.21 14.79 2.10
CA PRO A 360 16.76 14.91 2.01
C PRO A 360 16.20 14.48 0.66
N GLY A 361 15.05 13.80 0.69
CA GLY A 361 14.22 13.53 -0.49
C GLY A 361 14.62 12.27 -1.26
N GLU A 362 13.73 11.80 -2.13
CA GLU A 362 13.91 10.54 -2.89
C GLU A 362 15.14 10.52 -3.79
N SER A 363 15.55 11.69 -4.29
CA SER A 363 16.69 11.83 -5.21
C SER A 363 18.03 12.09 -4.50
N ALA A 364 18.08 11.98 -3.17
CA ALA A 364 19.32 12.16 -2.41
C ALA A 364 20.41 11.18 -2.86
N THR A 365 21.66 11.64 -2.96
CA THR A 365 22.81 10.79 -3.30
C THR A 365 23.27 9.91 -2.14
N GLY A 366 22.95 10.29 -0.90
CA GLY A 366 23.38 9.61 0.32
C GLY A 366 24.82 9.96 0.75
N ARG A 367 25.17 9.60 1.98
CA ARG A 367 26.55 9.66 2.50
C ARG A 367 27.35 8.47 1.94
N PRO A 368 28.49 8.69 1.26
CA PRO A 368 29.28 7.59 0.75
C PRO A 368 29.94 6.80 1.89
N VAL A 369 29.94 5.47 1.78
CA VAL A 369 30.72 4.57 2.64
C VAL A 369 31.52 3.60 1.76
N ASP A 370 32.82 3.51 2.05
CA ASP A 370 33.70 2.53 1.41
C ASP A 370 33.63 1.21 2.18
N ILE A 371 32.90 0.25 1.62
CA ILE A 371 32.74 -1.10 2.16
C ILE A 371 33.98 -1.99 1.95
N ALA A 372 34.92 -1.59 1.08
CA ALA A 372 36.11 -2.39 0.76
C ALA A 372 37.26 -2.20 1.76
N THR A 373 37.22 -1.16 2.60
CA THR A 373 38.26 -0.89 3.62
C THR A 373 37.69 -1.03 5.04
N LEU A 374 37.80 -2.23 5.61
CA LEU A 374 37.28 -2.63 6.92
C LEU A 374 38.38 -2.75 7.99
N PRO A 375 38.08 -2.57 9.30
CA PRO A 375 36.84 -2.08 9.91
C PRO A 375 36.86 -0.54 10.10
N LYS A 376 35.75 0.13 9.77
CA LYS A 376 35.52 1.54 10.09
C LYS A 376 34.29 1.65 11.00
N ALA A 377 34.47 2.33 12.13
CA ALA A 377 33.34 2.88 12.87
C ALA A 377 32.99 4.23 12.25
N VAL A 378 31.79 4.33 11.70
CA VAL A 378 31.17 5.56 11.24
C VAL A 378 30.46 6.19 12.43
N LYS A 379 30.87 7.41 12.78
CA LYS A 379 30.23 8.20 13.82
C LYS A 379 29.57 9.40 13.18
N ASP A 380 28.26 9.43 13.23
CA ASP A 380 27.45 10.47 12.63
C ASP A 380 26.65 11.22 13.69
N GLU A 381 26.26 12.44 13.33
CA GLU A 381 25.29 13.22 14.07
C GLU A 381 24.22 13.69 13.07
N VAL A 382 22.97 13.35 13.36
CA VAL A 382 21.81 13.99 12.73
C VAL A 382 21.60 15.29 13.48
N THR A 383 21.81 16.41 12.80
CA THR A 383 21.65 17.75 13.40
C THR A 383 20.18 18.16 13.50
N ALA A 384 19.37 17.78 12.51
CA ALA A 384 17.93 18.00 12.45
C ALA A 384 17.29 17.05 11.43
N TRP A 385 15.96 16.91 11.52
CA TRP A 385 15.14 16.11 10.61
C TRP A 385 14.35 17.01 9.67
N VAL A 386 14.17 16.58 8.42
CA VAL A 386 13.24 17.21 7.49
C VAL A 386 11.84 17.20 8.11
N GLY A 387 11.17 18.36 8.08
CA GLY A 387 9.80 18.50 8.57
C GLY A 387 9.66 18.34 10.08
N LEU A 388 10.68 18.72 10.87
CA LEU A 388 10.61 18.75 12.34
C LEU A 388 11.43 19.92 12.89
N ASP A 389 11.07 21.13 12.47
CA ASP A 389 11.84 22.35 12.68
C ASP A 389 11.46 23.07 13.99
N VAL A 390 10.20 22.96 14.40
CA VAL A 390 9.63 23.75 15.50
C VAL A 390 8.82 22.89 16.46
N ASP A 391 8.70 23.35 17.72
CA ASP A 391 7.76 22.78 18.67
C ASP A 391 6.36 23.39 18.43
N PRO A 392 5.35 22.60 18.00
CA PRO A 392 4.00 23.11 17.76
C PRO A 392 3.37 23.79 18.98
N ALA A 393 3.77 23.42 20.20
CA ALA A 393 3.25 24.01 21.43
C ALA A 393 3.65 25.48 21.62
N THR A 394 4.61 25.99 20.83
CA THR A 394 5.03 27.40 20.88
C THR A 394 4.14 28.34 20.08
N PHE A 395 3.20 27.81 19.29
CA PHE A 395 2.29 28.58 18.46
C PHE A 395 1.03 28.97 19.25
N PRO A 396 0.55 30.21 19.11
CA PRO A 396 -0.70 30.61 19.74
C PRO A 396 -1.89 29.87 19.12
N ILE A 397 -2.79 29.41 19.98
CA ILE A 397 -4.08 28.84 19.58
C ILE A 397 -5.16 29.87 19.92
N LEU A 398 -6.08 30.09 18.98
CA LEU A 398 -7.21 30.98 19.17
C LEU A 398 -8.32 30.25 19.95
N ASP A 399 -8.48 30.60 21.22
CA ASP A 399 -9.58 30.07 22.03
C ASP A 399 -10.94 30.58 21.51
N ALA A 400 -11.86 29.65 21.30
CA ALA A 400 -13.25 29.93 20.97
C ALA A 400 -14.18 29.18 21.94
N PRO A 401 -15.33 29.76 22.34
CA PRO A 401 -16.31 29.06 23.16
C PRO A 401 -16.94 27.91 22.37
N ILE A 402 -16.91 26.70 22.93
CA ILE A 402 -17.44 25.50 22.29
C ILE A 402 -18.76 25.10 22.96
N THR A 403 -19.81 24.97 22.16
CA THR A 403 -21.05 24.31 22.56
C THR A 403 -20.93 22.82 22.31
N ALA A 404 -21.11 22.00 23.34
CA ALA A 404 -21.06 20.54 23.25
C ALA A 404 -22.03 19.97 22.19
N ARG A 405 -21.58 18.95 21.45
CA ARG A 405 -22.39 18.24 20.45
C ARG A 405 -22.12 16.73 20.53
N PRO A 406 -22.75 16.00 21.47
CA PRO A 406 -22.41 14.60 21.76
C PRO A 406 -22.55 13.62 20.59
N VAL A 407 -23.38 13.94 19.59
CA VAL A 407 -23.64 13.09 18.40
C VAL A 407 -22.86 13.59 17.16
N PHE A 408 -21.88 14.48 17.36
CA PHE A 408 -21.09 15.06 16.26
C PHE A 408 -19.93 14.16 15.86
N THR A 409 -19.70 14.01 14.56
CA THR A 409 -18.54 13.25 14.05
C THR A 409 -17.29 14.11 14.15
N THR A 410 -16.27 13.60 14.84
CA THR A 410 -14.93 14.19 15.00
C THR A 410 -13.94 13.25 14.33
N GLY A 411 -13.72 13.46 13.05
CA GLY A 411 -13.04 12.50 12.20
C GLY A 411 -11.63 12.91 11.81
N ILE A 412 -10.79 11.92 11.55
CA ILE A 412 -9.51 12.07 10.87
C ILE A 412 -9.52 11.13 9.66
N GLU A 413 -9.29 11.67 8.46
CA GLU A 413 -9.11 10.91 7.22
C GLU A 413 -7.62 10.78 6.91
N LEU A 414 -7.17 9.53 6.79
CA LEU A 414 -5.80 9.23 6.38
C LEU A 414 -5.61 9.61 4.90
N ILE A 415 -4.40 10.00 4.54
CA ILE A 415 -4.02 10.17 3.13
C ILE A 415 -4.29 8.89 2.32
N ALA A 416 -4.71 9.04 1.07
CA ALA A 416 -4.90 7.95 0.11
C ALA A 416 -3.56 7.46 -0.46
N ASP A 417 -2.67 6.99 0.43
CA ASP A 417 -1.37 6.43 0.10
C ASP A 417 -1.10 5.19 0.97
N TYR A 418 -0.08 4.41 0.63
CA TYR A 418 0.27 3.20 1.37
C TYR A 418 1.73 2.81 1.19
N HIS A 419 2.36 2.37 2.27
CA HIS A 419 3.61 1.62 2.22
C HIS A 419 3.53 0.48 3.24
N PRO A 420 4.10 -0.72 2.97
CA PRO A 420 4.02 -1.85 3.89
C PRO A 420 4.60 -1.61 5.29
N SER A 421 5.49 -0.63 5.46
CA SER A 421 6.00 -0.25 6.79
C SER A 421 4.93 0.38 7.68
N TRP A 422 3.85 0.92 7.12
CA TRP A 422 2.77 1.57 7.88
C TRP A 422 2.02 0.60 8.77
N LYS A 423 1.98 -0.68 8.39
CA LYS A 423 1.39 -1.75 9.20
C LYS A 423 1.96 -1.76 10.62
N TYR A 424 3.28 -1.64 10.76
CA TYR A 424 3.95 -1.63 12.05
C TYR A 424 3.69 -0.34 12.85
N LEU A 425 3.41 0.77 12.16
CA LEU A 425 3.22 2.10 12.76
C LEU A 425 1.78 2.40 13.14
N MET A 426 0.81 1.71 12.52
CA MET A 426 -0.62 1.98 12.67
C MET A 426 -1.13 1.95 14.13
N PRO A 427 -0.65 1.07 15.03
CA PRO A 427 -1.04 1.15 16.44
C PRO A 427 -0.75 2.51 17.07
N ASN A 428 0.46 3.04 16.87
CA ASN A 428 0.84 4.36 17.40
C ASN A 428 0.03 5.48 16.75
N THR A 429 -0.23 5.39 15.43
CA THR A 429 -1.10 6.34 14.74
C THR A 429 -2.48 6.37 15.38
N ILE A 430 -3.13 5.21 15.57
CA ILE A 430 -4.49 5.15 16.10
C ILE A 430 -4.54 5.67 17.54
N ASP A 431 -3.55 5.33 18.36
CA ASP A 431 -3.44 5.87 19.73
C ASP A 431 -3.31 7.41 19.69
N ALA A 432 -2.51 7.99 18.79
CA ALA A 432 -2.41 9.43 18.60
C ALA A 432 -3.75 10.07 18.17
N LEU A 433 -4.53 9.41 17.30
CA LEU A 433 -5.85 9.92 16.91
C LEU A 433 -6.83 9.98 18.10
N GLN A 434 -6.72 9.05 19.06
CA GLN A 434 -7.52 9.12 20.28
C GLN A 434 -7.13 10.33 21.14
N GLU A 435 -5.83 10.65 21.21
CA GLU A 435 -5.33 11.83 21.92
C GLU A 435 -5.85 13.14 21.29
N LEU A 436 -6.13 13.15 19.99
CA LEU A 436 -6.82 14.26 19.30
C LEU A 436 -8.30 14.38 19.62
N ASN A 437 -8.83 13.55 20.53
CA ASN A 437 -10.25 13.43 20.79
C ASN A 437 -11.06 13.06 19.52
N ALA A 438 -10.47 12.40 18.52
CA ALA A 438 -11.24 11.87 17.40
C ALA A 438 -12.20 10.75 17.87
N ASN A 439 -13.31 10.57 17.18
CA ASN A 439 -14.22 9.42 17.35
C ASN A 439 -14.37 8.58 16.08
N THR A 440 -13.86 9.08 14.95
CA THR A 440 -13.99 8.46 13.63
C THR A 440 -12.63 8.42 12.93
N LEU A 441 -12.33 7.29 12.30
CA LEU A 441 -11.18 7.11 11.42
C LEU A 441 -11.72 6.87 10.01
N VAL A 442 -11.35 7.70 9.05
CA VAL A 442 -11.67 7.46 7.63
C VAL A 442 -10.43 6.86 6.97
N LEU A 443 -10.57 5.64 6.48
CA LEU A 443 -9.56 4.96 5.67
C LEU A 443 -9.82 5.26 4.20
N ALA A 444 -8.76 5.64 3.48
CA ALA A 444 -8.82 5.95 2.05
C ALA A 444 -8.03 4.93 1.20
N PRO A 445 -8.45 3.65 1.16
CA PRO A 445 -7.75 2.64 0.36
C PRO A 445 -7.84 2.92 -1.13
N THR A 446 -6.85 2.48 -1.89
CA THR A 446 -6.78 2.70 -3.34
C THR A 446 -6.74 1.40 -4.13
N TRP A 447 -7.28 1.43 -5.34
CA TRP A 447 -6.84 0.56 -6.44
C TRP A 447 -6.11 1.42 -7.47
N THR A 448 -5.11 0.86 -8.11
CA THR A 448 -4.33 1.56 -9.13
C THR A 448 -4.91 1.31 -10.53
N ALA A 449 -5.03 2.39 -11.31
CA ALA A 449 -5.36 2.36 -12.73
C ALA A 449 -4.11 2.00 -13.55
N ILE A 450 -4.15 0.88 -14.29
CA ILE A 450 -2.98 0.31 -14.99
C ILE A 450 -3.07 0.48 -16.50
N ASP A 451 -4.13 -0.02 -17.10
CA ASP A 451 -4.38 0.06 -18.54
C ASP A 451 -5.65 0.88 -18.77
N ASN A 452 -5.62 1.79 -19.74
CA ASN A 452 -6.78 2.60 -20.07
C ASN A 452 -7.61 1.98 -21.21
N ASP A 453 -7.02 1.08 -22.01
CA ASP A 453 -7.68 0.39 -23.11
C ASP A 453 -7.23 -1.10 -23.24
N PRO A 454 -8.06 -2.06 -22.76
CA PRO A 454 -9.26 -1.84 -21.97
C PRO A 454 -8.94 -1.31 -20.57
N THR A 455 -9.90 -0.63 -19.92
CA THR A 455 -9.74 -0.14 -18.54
C THR A 455 -9.42 -1.28 -17.57
N SER A 456 -8.40 -1.08 -16.73
CA SER A 456 -7.99 -2.01 -15.68
C SER A 456 -7.72 -1.27 -14.37
N LEU A 457 -8.49 -1.62 -13.33
CA LEU A 457 -8.31 -1.16 -11.95
C LEU A 457 -7.99 -2.38 -11.09
N ARG A 458 -6.90 -2.35 -10.32
CA ARG A 458 -6.51 -3.46 -9.44
C ARG A 458 -5.65 -3.00 -8.27
N VAL A 459 -5.62 -3.81 -7.21
CA VAL A 459 -4.66 -3.66 -6.11
C VAL A 459 -3.25 -4.03 -6.61
N ILE A 460 -2.28 -3.13 -6.40
CA ILE A 460 -0.86 -3.41 -6.56
C ILE A 460 -0.24 -3.60 -5.17
N PRO A 461 0.15 -4.83 -4.79
CA PRO A 461 0.84 -5.07 -3.53
C PRO A 461 2.06 -4.15 -3.36
N GLY A 462 2.18 -3.55 -2.18
CA GLY A 462 3.24 -2.60 -1.85
C GLY A 462 2.96 -1.14 -2.21
N GLN A 463 1.93 -0.85 -3.01
CA GLN A 463 1.48 0.52 -3.34
C GLN A 463 0.03 0.76 -2.92
N ASP A 464 -0.77 -0.29 -2.90
CA ASP A 464 -2.15 -0.31 -2.42
C ASP A 464 -2.23 -1.25 -1.21
N ALA A 465 -3.03 -0.87 -0.21
CA ALA A 465 -3.29 -1.73 0.94
C ALA A 465 -4.07 -2.97 0.50
N THR A 466 -3.61 -4.15 0.90
CA THR A 466 -4.32 -5.40 0.56
C THR A 466 -5.56 -5.58 1.45
N TRP A 467 -6.46 -6.48 1.06
CA TRP A 467 -7.65 -6.76 1.85
C TRP A 467 -7.33 -7.16 3.31
N PRO A 468 -6.38 -8.09 3.59
CA PRO A 468 -5.97 -8.39 4.96
C PRO A 468 -5.41 -7.18 5.72
N ASP A 469 -4.62 -6.32 5.05
CA ASP A 469 -4.08 -5.12 5.69
C ASP A 469 -5.21 -4.20 6.16
N LEU A 470 -6.23 -3.98 5.31
CA LEU A 470 -7.38 -3.15 5.66
C LEU A 470 -8.23 -3.75 6.79
N VAL A 471 -8.49 -5.06 6.75
CA VAL A 471 -9.22 -5.75 7.83
C VAL A 471 -8.49 -5.59 9.17
N GLU A 472 -7.16 -5.71 9.18
CA GLU A 472 -6.35 -5.54 10.39
C GLU A 472 -6.47 -4.12 10.97
N VAL A 473 -6.34 -3.09 10.13
CA VAL A 473 -6.45 -1.69 10.57
C VAL A 473 -7.87 -1.35 11.06
N VAL A 474 -8.91 -1.84 10.40
CA VAL A 474 -10.30 -1.62 10.83
C VAL A 474 -10.58 -2.28 12.18
N ASN A 475 -10.12 -3.52 12.38
CA ASN A 475 -10.26 -4.21 13.65
C ASN A 475 -9.51 -3.48 14.78
N LEU A 476 -8.29 -3.01 14.51
CA LEU A 476 -7.51 -2.23 15.45
C LEU A 476 -8.21 -0.91 15.83
N ALA A 477 -8.83 -0.22 14.86
CA ALA A 477 -9.61 0.98 15.11
C ALA A 477 -10.81 0.69 16.03
N HIS A 478 -11.52 -0.42 15.81
CA HIS A 478 -12.61 -0.87 16.68
C HIS A 478 -12.14 -1.20 18.10
N GLU A 479 -11.01 -1.88 18.25
CA GLU A 479 -10.40 -2.17 19.56
C GLU A 479 -10.06 -0.89 20.34
N ARG A 480 -9.73 0.20 19.62
CA ARG A 480 -9.49 1.53 20.18
C ARG A 480 -10.74 2.41 20.24
N GLY A 481 -11.92 1.85 19.97
CA GLY A 481 -13.19 2.57 20.07
C GLY A 481 -13.38 3.69 19.04
N LEU A 482 -12.56 3.74 18.00
CA LEU A 482 -12.81 4.59 16.84
C LEU A 482 -13.86 3.94 15.94
N LYS A 483 -14.59 4.79 15.21
CA LYS A 483 -15.60 4.38 14.23
C LYS A 483 -15.01 4.45 12.81
N PRO A 484 -14.70 3.31 12.18
CA PRO A 484 -14.06 3.28 10.88
C PRO A 484 -15.07 3.60 9.76
N ILE A 485 -14.67 4.46 8.84
CA ILE A 485 -15.36 4.76 7.57
C ILE A 485 -14.43 4.33 6.44
N ILE A 486 -14.97 3.71 5.40
CA ILE A 486 -14.21 3.34 4.20
C ILE A 486 -14.56 4.31 3.06
N PHE A 487 -13.57 5.07 2.58
CA PHE A 487 -13.70 5.99 1.46
C PHE A 487 -12.67 5.65 0.37
N PRO A 488 -12.95 4.65 -0.48
CA PRO A 488 -11.98 4.17 -1.44
C PRO A 488 -11.81 5.16 -2.60
N GLY A 489 -10.59 5.28 -3.13
CA GLY A 489 -10.28 6.11 -4.30
C GLY A 489 -9.48 5.36 -5.38
N ILE A 490 -9.35 5.95 -6.56
CA ILE A 490 -8.49 5.42 -7.63
C ILE A 490 -7.15 6.16 -7.63
N ARG A 491 -6.05 5.40 -7.62
CA ARG A 491 -4.70 5.92 -7.83
C ARG A 491 -4.41 5.97 -9.34
N PHE A 492 -4.06 7.14 -9.86
CA PHE A 492 -3.64 7.33 -11.25
C PHE A 492 -2.13 7.62 -11.30
N PRO A 493 -1.27 6.65 -11.66
CA PRO A 493 0.18 6.83 -11.64
C PRO A 493 0.67 8.01 -12.49
N ASP A 494 0.04 8.21 -13.65
CA ASP A 494 0.38 9.29 -14.59
C ASP A 494 -0.41 10.59 -14.31
N GLY A 495 -1.27 10.61 -13.30
CA GLY A 495 -2.16 11.73 -13.00
C GLY A 495 -3.58 11.55 -13.55
N ILE A 496 -4.55 12.13 -12.83
CA ILE A 496 -5.99 12.00 -13.13
C ILE A 496 -6.36 12.57 -14.51
N ASP A 497 -5.84 13.75 -14.86
CA ASP A 497 -6.18 14.43 -16.11
C ASP A 497 -5.60 13.72 -17.34
N ASP A 498 -4.35 13.27 -17.25
CA ASP A 498 -3.68 12.52 -18.31
C ASP A 498 -4.37 11.17 -18.55
N TRP A 499 -4.84 10.52 -17.48
CA TRP A 499 -5.63 9.30 -17.59
C TRP A 499 -6.96 9.53 -18.31
N TRP A 500 -7.77 10.49 -17.87
CA TRP A 500 -9.07 10.74 -18.47
C TRP A 500 -8.95 11.25 -19.91
N SER A 501 -7.97 12.11 -20.21
CA SER A 501 -7.77 12.67 -21.55
C SER A 501 -7.27 11.64 -22.57
N SER A 502 -6.46 10.66 -22.14
CA SER A 502 -5.96 9.57 -22.99
C SER A 502 -6.99 8.47 -23.25
N ALA A 503 -8.12 8.45 -22.54
CA ALA A 503 -9.13 7.42 -22.67
C ALA A 503 -9.88 7.49 -24.01
N PRO A 504 -10.18 6.34 -24.66
CA PRO A 504 -11.00 6.28 -25.88
C PRO A 504 -12.39 6.91 -25.72
N ARG A 505 -13.04 6.72 -24.56
CA ARG A 505 -14.36 7.28 -24.20
C ARG A 505 -15.51 7.00 -25.17
N ASP A 506 -15.37 5.98 -26.01
CA ASP A 506 -16.50 5.44 -26.78
C ASP A 506 -17.44 4.59 -25.90
N PHE A 507 -18.58 4.19 -26.44
CA PHE A 507 -19.59 3.44 -25.68
C PHE A 507 -19.05 2.12 -25.11
N SER A 508 -18.23 1.37 -25.87
CA SER A 508 -17.64 0.11 -25.42
C SER A 508 -16.65 0.31 -24.28
N TRP A 509 -15.86 1.39 -24.35
CA TRP A 509 -14.96 1.78 -23.30
C TRP A 509 -15.71 2.10 -22.02
N TRP A 510 -16.78 2.92 -22.10
CA TRP A 510 -17.61 3.24 -20.94
C TRP A 510 -18.25 2.02 -20.29
N VAL A 511 -18.72 1.03 -21.09
CA VAL A 511 -19.23 -0.23 -20.55
C VAL A 511 -18.15 -0.94 -19.72
N THR A 512 -16.92 -1.00 -20.22
CA THR A 512 -15.79 -1.64 -19.51
C THR A 512 -15.40 -0.84 -18.27
N TRP A 513 -15.35 0.49 -18.36
CA TRP A 513 -15.04 1.37 -17.24
C TRP A 513 -16.04 1.20 -16.10
N PHE A 514 -17.35 1.24 -16.39
CA PHE A 514 -18.40 1.05 -15.36
C PHE A 514 -18.38 -0.36 -14.76
N ASP A 515 -18.06 -1.40 -15.54
CA ASP A 515 -17.90 -2.78 -15.04
C ASP A 515 -16.73 -2.90 -14.04
N ARG A 516 -15.59 -2.29 -14.37
CA ARG A 516 -14.40 -2.27 -13.51
C ARG A 516 -14.62 -1.41 -12.26
N TYR A 517 -15.25 -0.24 -12.42
CA TYR A 517 -15.59 0.63 -11.30
C TYR A 517 -16.61 -0.02 -10.37
N GLN A 518 -17.61 -0.73 -10.90
CA GLN A 518 -18.53 -1.52 -10.07
C GLN A 518 -17.79 -2.58 -9.26
N THR A 519 -16.86 -3.31 -9.86
CA THR A 519 -16.06 -4.33 -9.14
C THR A 519 -15.24 -3.70 -8.00
N PHE A 520 -14.61 -2.56 -8.28
CA PHE A 520 -13.90 -1.76 -7.27
C PHE A 520 -14.80 -1.31 -6.11
N VAL A 521 -15.99 -0.78 -6.42
CA VAL A 521 -16.95 -0.31 -5.40
C VAL A 521 -17.50 -1.47 -4.58
N LEU A 522 -17.92 -2.56 -5.21
CA LEU A 522 -18.49 -3.71 -4.51
C LEU A 522 -17.44 -4.46 -3.67
N HIS A 523 -16.17 -4.43 -4.07
CA HIS A 523 -15.07 -4.90 -3.24
C HIS A 523 -15.03 -4.14 -1.91
N HIS A 524 -14.95 -2.81 -1.95
CA HIS A 524 -14.86 -2.01 -0.72
C HIS A 524 -16.17 -1.96 0.08
N ALA A 525 -17.33 -2.06 -0.57
CA ALA A 525 -18.61 -2.23 0.12
C ALA A 525 -18.66 -3.55 0.91
N SER A 526 -18.13 -4.64 0.33
CA SER A 526 -18.00 -5.92 1.02
C SER A 526 -17.02 -5.83 2.18
N LEU A 527 -15.91 -5.09 2.04
CA LEU A 527 -14.96 -4.83 3.13
C LEU A 527 -15.66 -4.10 4.27
N ALA A 528 -16.37 -3.01 3.96
CA ALA A 528 -17.12 -2.23 4.93
C ALA A 528 -18.17 -3.08 5.67
N ALA A 529 -18.88 -3.95 4.95
CA ALA A 529 -19.87 -4.86 5.53
C ALA A 529 -19.23 -5.90 6.46
N GLN A 530 -18.18 -6.58 6.00
CA GLN A 530 -17.52 -7.66 6.76
C GLN A 530 -16.82 -7.14 8.02
N THR A 531 -16.26 -5.93 7.95
CA THR A 531 -15.52 -5.33 9.07
C THR A 531 -16.40 -4.49 9.98
N ASN A 532 -17.68 -4.30 9.67
CA ASN A 532 -18.62 -3.44 10.40
C ASN A 532 -18.23 -1.96 10.41
N ALA A 533 -17.72 -1.43 9.28
CA ALA A 533 -17.50 0.00 9.13
C ALA A 533 -18.82 0.79 9.32
N VAL A 534 -18.73 1.95 9.96
CA VAL A 534 -19.91 2.76 10.32
C VAL A 534 -20.49 3.56 9.16
N ALA A 535 -19.73 3.74 8.09
CA ALA A 535 -20.20 4.28 6.82
C ALA A 535 -19.30 3.84 5.66
N PHE A 536 -19.87 3.90 4.46
CA PHE A 536 -19.16 3.72 3.19
C PHE A 536 -19.36 4.96 2.32
N VAL A 537 -18.27 5.55 1.83
CA VAL A 537 -18.31 6.79 1.04
C VAL A 537 -18.11 6.47 -0.43
N LEU A 538 -18.94 7.04 -1.30
CA LEU A 538 -18.86 6.96 -2.76
C LEU A 538 -18.72 8.35 -3.38
N GLY A 539 -18.16 8.42 -4.59
CA GLY A 539 -17.96 9.68 -5.31
C GLY A 539 -16.55 10.22 -5.08
N GLY A 540 -16.39 11.54 -5.22
CA GLY A 540 -15.08 12.18 -5.20
C GLY A 540 -14.69 12.78 -6.56
N GLU A 541 -13.51 13.38 -6.60
CA GLU A 541 -12.99 14.08 -7.78
C GLU A 541 -12.48 13.10 -8.85
N ASP A 542 -12.01 11.92 -8.44
CA ASP A 542 -11.45 10.86 -9.29
C ASP A 542 -12.41 10.32 -10.34
N ILE A 543 -13.72 10.44 -10.08
CA ILE A 543 -14.79 9.93 -10.95
C ILE A 543 -15.65 11.02 -11.59
N SER A 544 -15.28 12.30 -11.47
CA SER A 544 -16.12 13.41 -11.93
C SER A 544 -16.51 13.32 -13.43
N PRO A 545 -15.66 12.84 -14.36
CA PRO A 545 -16.07 12.68 -15.77
C PRO A 545 -17.11 11.58 -15.99
N ALA A 546 -17.28 10.66 -15.04
CA ALA A 546 -18.25 9.56 -15.11
C ALA A 546 -19.60 9.87 -14.45
N LEU A 547 -19.83 11.10 -14.01
CA LEU A 547 -21.12 11.56 -13.51
C LEU A 547 -22.06 11.94 -14.66
N PRO A 548 -23.39 11.99 -14.44
CA PRO A 548 -24.33 12.54 -15.43
C PRO A 548 -23.90 13.94 -15.88
N ASP A 549 -23.91 14.19 -17.19
CA ASP A 549 -23.42 15.43 -17.81
C ASP A 549 -21.94 15.76 -17.46
N GLY A 550 -21.15 14.72 -17.18
CA GLY A 550 -19.75 14.83 -16.81
C GLY A 550 -18.91 15.63 -17.82
N VAL A 551 -17.96 16.38 -17.30
CA VAL A 551 -17.02 17.18 -18.07
C VAL A 551 -15.59 16.78 -17.73
N MET A 552 -14.69 17.01 -18.67
CA MET A 552 -13.26 16.88 -18.51
C MET A 552 -12.68 18.14 -17.85
N SER A 553 -11.43 18.09 -17.40
CA SER A 553 -10.73 19.23 -16.81
C SER A 553 -10.62 20.45 -17.73
N ASP A 554 -10.63 20.25 -19.06
CA ASP A 554 -10.69 21.34 -20.05
C ASP A 554 -12.10 21.92 -20.29
N GLY A 555 -13.11 21.41 -19.56
CA GLY A 555 -14.51 21.82 -19.66
C GLY A 555 -15.28 21.19 -20.82
N THR A 556 -14.66 20.32 -21.62
CA THR A 556 -15.36 19.60 -22.68
C THR A 556 -16.22 18.46 -22.10
N PRO A 557 -17.32 18.06 -22.76
CA PRO A 557 -18.10 16.91 -22.33
C PRO A 557 -17.25 15.63 -22.29
N SER A 558 -17.38 14.84 -21.24
CA SER A 558 -16.65 13.58 -21.10
C SER A 558 -17.06 12.51 -22.11
N GLY A 559 -18.26 12.65 -22.68
CA GLY A 559 -18.85 11.66 -23.59
C GLY A 559 -19.52 10.49 -22.86
N VAL A 560 -19.74 10.63 -21.56
CA VAL A 560 -20.42 9.63 -20.73
C VAL A 560 -21.81 9.29 -21.29
N PRO A 561 -22.25 8.00 -21.27
CA PRO A 561 -23.53 7.60 -21.85
C PRO A 561 -24.75 8.30 -21.24
N GLY A 562 -25.81 8.49 -22.03
CA GLY A 562 -27.05 9.12 -21.54
C GLY A 562 -27.81 8.32 -20.47
N ASP A 563 -27.49 7.04 -20.26
CA ASP A 563 -28.05 6.17 -19.22
C ASP A 563 -27.23 6.19 -17.91
N THR A 564 -26.25 7.09 -17.78
CA THR A 564 -25.31 7.16 -16.64
C THR A 564 -26.01 7.29 -15.28
N GLU A 565 -27.08 8.08 -15.18
CA GLU A 565 -27.84 8.16 -13.93
C GLU A 565 -28.37 6.78 -13.50
N GLN A 566 -28.90 6.00 -14.44
CA GLN A 566 -29.42 4.66 -14.14
C GLN A 566 -28.28 3.71 -13.72
N ARG A 567 -27.12 3.78 -14.38
CA ARG A 567 -25.94 2.98 -14.02
C ARG A 567 -25.50 3.23 -12.57
N TRP A 568 -25.47 4.50 -12.15
CA TRP A 568 -25.17 4.86 -10.76
C TRP A 568 -26.23 4.33 -9.80
N ARG A 569 -27.53 4.51 -10.11
CA ARG A 569 -28.62 3.98 -9.26
C ARG A 569 -28.54 2.46 -9.13
N ASP A 570 -28.25 1.74 -10.20
CA ASP A 570 -28.07 0.28 -10.19
C ASP A 570 -26.86 -0.14 -9.35
N LEU A 571 -25.74 0.58 -9.47
CA LEU A 571 -24.55 0.36 -8.65
C LEU A 571 -24.86 0.56 -7.16
N ILE A 572 -25.51 1.67 -6.81
CA ILE A 572 -25.88 2.00 -5.41
C ILE A 572 -26.84 0.95 -4.86
N ALA A 573 -27.80 0.47 -5.66
CA ALA A 573 -28.68 -0.61 -5.25
C ALA A 573 -27.90 -1.90 -4.90
N LYS A 574 -26.91 -2.29 -5.72
CA LYS A 574 -26.03 -3.43 -5.41
C LYS A 574 -25.19 -3.20 -4.16
N VAL A 575 -24.70 -1.97 -3.94
CA VAL A 575 -23.99 -1.63 -2.69
C VAL A 575 -24.91 -1.83 -1.48
N ARG A 576 -26.18 -1.40 -1.56
CA ARG A 576 -27.17 -1.59 -0.48
C ARG A 576 -27.51 -3.05 -0.20
N GLU A 577 -27.44 -3.93 -1.21
CA GLU A 577 -27.62 -5.38 -1.02
C GLU A 577 -26.48 -6.01 -0.20
N ILE A 578 -25.26 -5.45 -0.31
CA ILE A 578 -24.06 -5.96 0.36
C ILE A 578 -23.84 -5.28 1.73
N TYR A 579 -23.98 -3.96 1.76
CA TYR A 579 -23.64 -3.12 2.90
C TYR A 579 -24.90 -2.50 3.52
N PRO A 580 -25.28 -2.92 4.74
CA PRO A 580 -26.50 -2.44 5.40
C PRO A 580 -26.34 -1.07 6.08
N GLY A 581 -25.12 -0.56 6.19
CA GLY A 581 -24.85 0.71 6.87
C GLY A 581 -25.09 1.95 6.00
N PRO A 582 -24.84 3.15 6.56
CA PRO A 582 -24.99 4.42 5.87
C PRO A 582 -24.05 4.58 4.67
N ILE A 583 -24.59 5.00 3.53
CA ILE A 583 -23.81 5.35 2.34
C ILE A 583 -23.76 6.88 2.21
N TYR A 584 -22.54 7.41 2.15
CA TYR A 584 -22.28 8.83 2.00
C TYR A 584 -21.87 9.15 0.56
N TRP A 585 -22.19 10.35 0.10
CA TRP A 585 -21.69 10.88 -1.16
C TRP A 585 -20.63 11.94 -0.94
N ALA A 586 -19.42 11.67 -1.42
CA ALA A 586 -18.32 12.61 -1.48
C ALA A 586 -18.60 13.67 -2.55
N LEU A 587 -18.85 14.90 -2.12
CA LEU A 587 -19.14 16.03 -2.99
C LEU A 587 -17.94 17.00 -2.98
N PRO A 588 -17.20 17.11 -4.10
CA PRO A 588 -16.08 18.06 -4.22
C PRO A 588 -16.51 19.52 -4.10
N PHE A 589 -15.72 20.34 -3.41
CA PHE A 589 -15.92 21.78 -3.30
C PHE A 589 -14.60 22.57 -3.22
N GLY A 590 -14.41 23.47 -4.18
CA GLY A 590 -13.32 24.44 -4.18
C GLY A 590 -11.99 23.96 -4.78
N SER A 591 -11.92 22.73 -5.27
CA SER A 591 -10.81 22.24 -6.09
C SER A 591 -10.98 22.65 -7.55
N GLU A 592 -9.89 22.67 -8.32
CA GLU A 592 -9.94 22.92 -9.77
C GLU A 592 -10.76 21.85 -10.52
N ALA A 593 -10.75 20.60 -10.02
CA ALA A 593 -11.55 19.50 -10.54
C ALA A 593 -13.06 19.65 -10.25
N ALA A 594 -13.44 20.46 -9.26
CA ALA A 594 -14.84 20.74 -8.94
C ALA A 594 -15.39 21.82 -9.90
N HIS A 595 -15.69 21.44 -11.14
CA HIS A 595 -16.24 22.34 -12.17
C HIS A 595 -17.56 23.03 -11.75
N SER A 596 -18.36 22.38 -10.90
CA SER A 596 -19.53 23.00 -10.26
C SER A 596 -19.90 22.27 -8.97
N LEU A 597 -20.40 23.00 -7.97
CA LEU A 597 -21.00 22.40 -6.77
C LEU A 597 -22.42 21.95 -7.11
N GLN A 598 -22.54 20.81 -7.78
CA GLN A 598 -23.82 20.23 -8.15
C GLN A 598 -23.92 18.80 -7.63
N ALA A 599 -24.90 18.54 -6.76
CA ALA A 599 -25.21 17.19 -6.35
C ALA A 599 -25.91 16.44 -7.50
N PRO A 600 -25.52 15.20 -7.81
CA PRO A 600 -26.21 14.39 -8.81
C PRO A 600 -27.64 14.09 -8.36
N SER A 601 -28.55 13.87 -9.31
CA SER A 601 -29.95 13.56 -9.02
C SER A 601 -30.13 12.32 -8.14
N PHE A 602 -29.26 11.31 -8.28
CA PHE A 602 -29.27 10.09 -7.46
C PHE A 602 -28.84 10.29 -6.00
N ILE A 603 -28.49 11.52 -5.59
CA ILE A 603 -28.18 11.86 -4.19
C ILE A 603 -29.35 11.52 -3.25
N ASP A 604 -30.58 11.41 -3.77
CA ASP A 604 -31.76 10.98 -3.02
C ASP A 604 -31.59 9.60 -2.36
N THR A 605 -30.77 8.73 -2.97
CA THR A 605 -30.46 7.36 -2.50
C THR A 605 -29.38 7.29 -1.41
N MET A 606 -28.73 8.42 -1.12
CA MET A 606 -27.64 8.54 -0.15
C MET A 606 -28.18 8.96 1.21
N ASP A 607 -27.47 8.60 2.29
CA ASP A 607 -27.89 8.94 3.65
C ASP A 607 -27.36 10.31 4.09
N GLN A 608 -26.19 10.68 3.56
CA GLN A 608 -25.46 11.86 4.00
C GLN A 608 -24.48 12.34 2.92
N VAL A 609 -24.16 13.64 2.95
CA VAL A 609 -23.12 14.24 2.11
C VAL A 609 -21.82 14.34 2.90
N TYR A 610 -20.73 13.87 2.30
CA TYR A 610 -19.36 14.04 2.74
C TYR A 610 -18.74 15.15 1.88
N LEU A 611 -18.80 16.40 2.35
CA LEU A 611 -18.39 17.56 1.56
C LEU A 611 -16.87 17.70 1.60
N LEU A 612 -16.21 17.43 0.48
CA LEU A 612 -14.76 17.56 0.34
C LEU A 612 -14.41 19.03 0.15
N TRP A 613 -14.06 19.71 1.23
CA TRP A 613 -13.71 21.12 1.21
C TRP A 613 -12.21 21.32 0.96
N SER A 614 -11.91 21.97 -0.16
CA SER A 614 -10.58 22.45 -0.53
C SER A 614 -10.60 23.94 -0.94
N ALA A 615 -11.71 24.65 -0.69
CA ALA A 615 -11.86 26.04 -1.09
C ALA A 615 -10.94 26.97 -0.28
N PRO A 616 -10.19 27.88 -0.95
CA PRO A 616 -9.34 28.83 -0.24
C PRO A 616 -10.18 29.85 0.53
N LEU A 617 -9.75 30.18 1.74
CA LEU A 617 -10.37 31.23 2.57
C LEU A 617 -9.68 32.60 2.41
N ALA A 618 -8.55 32.63 1.73
CA ALA A 618 -7.72 33.81 1.53
C ALA A 618 -7.43 33.97 0.04
N ALA A 619 -7.60 35.19 -0.48
CA ALA A 619 -7.22 35.51 -1.86
C ALA A 619 -5.70 35.67 -1.99
N GLU A 620 -5.06 36.18 -0.92
CA GLU A 620 -3.62 36.38 -0.81
C GLU A 620 -3.14 35.96 0.59
N THR A 621 -1.84 35.68 0.76
CA THR A 621 -1.26 35.33 2.06
C THR A 621 -1.36 36.45 3.11
N THR A 622 -1.63 37.68 2.69
CA THR A 622 -1.78 38.85 3.57
C THR A 622 -3.23 39.12 4.00
N THR A 623 -4.19 38.29 3.55
CA THR A 623 -5.62 38.44 3.87
C THR A 623 -5.83 38.39 5.39
N LEU A 624 -6.49 39.41 5.95
CA LEU A 624 -6.75 39.49 7.40
C LEU A 624 -7.65 38.33 7.86
N LEU A 625 -7.40 37.80 9.06
CA LEU A 625 -8.19 36.70 9.64
C LEU A 625 -9.69 37.00 9.69
N MET A 626 -10.09 38.24 9.96
CA MET A 626 -11.49 38.67 9.97
C MET A 626 -12.15 38.53 8.58
N ASP A 627 -11.42 38.78 7.51
CA ASP A 627 -11.92 38.63 6.15
C ASP A 627 -12.02 37.14 5.76
N GLN A 628 -11.05 36.32 6.20
CA GLN A 628 -11.10 34.88 6.02
C GLN A 628 -12.28 34.23 6.78
N GLU A 629 -12.58 34.72 7.99
CA GLU A 629 -13.75 34.31 8.79
C GLU A 629 -15.06 34.65 8.06
N ALA A 630 -15.17 35.88 7.55
CA ALA A 630 -16.31 36.33 6.78
C ALA A 630 -16.49 35.48 5.51
N GLU A 631 -15.39 35.11 4.84
CA GLU A 631 -15.41 34.26 3.65
C GLU A 631 -15.85 32.83 3.98
N ALA A 632 -15.34 32.22 5.05
CA ALA A 632 -15.78 30.89 5.51
C ALA A 632 -17.30 30.87 5.78
N VAL A 633 -17.80 31.90 6.47
CA VAL A 633 -19.24 32.09 6.73
C VAL A 633 -20.02 32.27 5.43
N ARG A 634 -19.52 33.10 4.50
CA ARG A 634 -20.17 33.35 3.22
C ARG A 634 -20.27 32.08 2.38
N LEU A 635 -19.19 31.31 2.28
CA LEU A 635 -19.16 30.04 1.54
C LEU A 635 -20.17 29.04 2.14
N LEU A 636 -20.19 28.88 3.46
CA LEU A 636 -21.14 27.98 4.11
C LEU A 636 -22.60 28.43 3.94
N ASP A 637 -22.91 29.71 4.13
CA ASP A 637 -24.31 30.18 4.16
C ASP A 637 -24.87 30.54 2.79
N SER A 638 -24.03 31.05 1.89
CA SER A 638 -24.47 31.53 0.57
C SER A 638 -24.20 30.53 -0.56
N VAL A 639 -23.28 29.57 -0.37
CA VAL A 639 -22.91 28.59 -1.40
C VAL A 639 -23.33 27.18 -1.00
N ILE A 640 -22.94 26.70 0.17
CA ILE A 640 -23.22 25.31 0.59
C ILE A 640 -24.66 25.14 1.09
N LEU A 641 -25.17 26.05 1.91
CA LEU A 641 -26.51 25.92 2.50
C LEU A 641 -27.63 25.79 1.45
N PRO A 642 -27.65 26.54 0.32
CA PRO A 642 -28.62 26.30 -0.75
C PRO A 642 -28.60 24.86 -1.29
N VAL A 643 -27.40 24.29 -1.47
CA VAL A 643 -27.24 22.89 -1.90
C VAL A 643 -27.73 21.93 -0.82
N GLN A 644 -27.43 22.20 0.46
CA GLN A 644 -27.94 21.42 1.58
C GLN A 644 -29.47 21.46 1.65
N GLN A 645 -30.10 22.61 1.40
CA GLN A 645 -31.56 22.77 1.38
C GLN A 645 -32.22 22.04 0.20
N GLN A 646 -31.51 21.94 -0.94
CA GLN A 646 -31.96 21.16 -2.09
C GLN A 646 -31.84 19.65 -1.83
N VAL A 647 -30.71 19.21 -1.28
CA VAL A 647 -30.40 17.79 -1.04
C VAL A 647 -31.16 17.24 0.16
N GLN A 648 -31.40 18.06 1.19
CA GLN A 648 -32.10 17.72 2.44
C GLN A 648 -31.51 16.52 3.20
N LYS A 649 -30.18 16.35 3.14
CA LYS A 649 -29.43 15.36 3.92
C LYS A 649 -28.47 16.07 4.91
N PRO A 650 -28.02 15.39 5.97
CA PRO A 650 -26.94 15.88 6.82
C PRO A 650 -25.64 16.05 6.02
N PHE A 651 -24.82 17.04 6.40
CA PHE A 651 -23.50 17.26 5.80
C PHE A 651 -22.42 16.97 6.83
N GLN A 652 -21.37 16.26 6.43
CA GLN A 652 -20.09 16.17 7.12
C GLN A 652 -19.09 17.02 6.35
N LEU A 653 -18.42 17.94 7.03
CA LEU A 653 -17.42 18.80 6.41
C LEU A 653 -16.06 18.12 6.49
N ALA A 654 -15.52 17.69 5.36
CA ALA A 654 -14.24 17.00 5.26
C ALA A 654 -13.20 17.93 4.64
N VAL A 655 -12.36 18.52 5.48
CA VAL A 655 -11.51 19.67 5.16
C VAL A 655 -10.08 19.25 4.85
N SER A 656 -9.54 19.74 3.74
CA SER A 656 -8.13 19.67 3.39
C SER A 656 -7.56 21.08 3.26
N ILE A 657 -6.56 21.42 4.09
CA ILE A 657 -5.88 22.72 4.05
C ILE A 657 -4.36 22.48 3.92
N PRO A 658 -3.83 22.36 2.69
CA PRO A 658 -2.39 22.43 2.48
C PRO A 658 -1.89 23.85 2.75
N SER A 659 -0.78 23.98 3.46
CA SER A 659 -0.21 25.29 3.78
C SER A 659 1.27 25.16 4.13
N ILE A 660 2.10 26.00 3.52
CA ILE A 660 3.52 26.15 3.88
C ILE A 660 3.70 26.89 5.21
N ASP A 661 2.73 27.74 5.59
CA ASP A 661 2.74 28.42 6.88
C ASP A 661 1.87 27.65 7.89
N LEU A 662 2.54 27.14 8.92
CA LEU A 662 1.95 26.34 9.98
C LEU A 662 0.89 27.11 10.79
N GLN A 663 1.09 28.42 11.01
CA GLN A 663 0.10 29.24 11.73
C GLN A 663 -1.13 29.48 10.86
N THR A 664 -0.95 29.80 9.58
CA THR A 664 -2.08 29.94 8.63
C THR A 664 -2.95 28.68 8.59
N GLN A 665 -2.35 27.47 8.58
CA GLN A 665 -3.11 26.22 8.65
C GLN A 665 -3.94 26.14 9.93
N SER A 666 -3.32 26.41 11.08
CA SER A 666 -3.95 26.39 12.40
C SER A 666 -5.14 27.36 12.49
N ASP A 667 -4.94 28.61 12.03
CA ASP A 667 -5.96 29.65 12.03
C ASP A 667 -7.14 29.26 11.15
N GLN A 668 -6.91 28.75 9.94
CA GLN A 668 -7.97 28.33 9.02
C GLN A 668 -8.78 27.14 9.55
N TYR A 669 -8.14 26.17 10.20
CA TYR A 669 -8.87 25.11 10.91
C TYR A 669 -9.77 25.71 11.99
N ASN A 670 -9.27 26.64 12.81
CA ASN A 670 -10.06 27.26 13.87
C ASN A 670 -11.27 28.02 13.32
N LEU A 671 -11.11 28.76 12.22
CA LEU A 671 -12.20 29.48 11.53
C LEU A 671 -13.28 28.52 11.04
N LEU A 672 -12.89 27.44 10.36
CA LEU A 672 -13.84 26.46 9.83
C LEU A 672 -14.53 25.65 10.94
N LEU A 673 -13.82 25.27 12.00
CA LEU A 673 -14.40 24.57 13.15
C LEU A 673 -15.41 25.45 13.88
N SER A 674 -15.10 26.74 14.08
CA SER A 674 -16.02 27.73 14.65
C SER A 674 -17.27 27.89 13.79
N ALA A 675 -17.08 28.10 12.47
CA ALA A 675 -18.20 28.23 11.55
C ALA A 675 -19.04 26.95 11.47
N ALA A 676 -18.41 25.76 11.48
CA ALA A 676 -19.11 24.48 11.49
C ALA A 676 -19.89 24.27 12.79
N GLY A 677 -19.30 24.62 13.94
CA GLY A 677 -19.91 24.51 15.26
C GLY A 677 -21.18 25.34 15.42
N ALA A 678 -21.26 26.49 14.75
CA ALA A 678 -22.42 27.39 14.78
C ALA A 678 -23.62 26.93 13.92
N ARG A 679 -23.50 25.83 13.17
CA ARG A 679 -24.48 25.40 12.16
C ARG A 679 -24.99 23.99 12.47
N GLU A 680 -26.29 23.87 12.78
CA GLU A 680 -26.90 22.59 13.16
C GLU A 680 -26.95 21.56 12.02
N TRP A 681 -27.04 22.02 10.76
CA TRP A 681 -27.11 21.16 9.57
C TRP A 681 -25.78 20.45 9.25
N ILE A 682 -24.67 20.95 9.81
CA ILE A 682 -23.37 20.28 9.78
C ILE A 682 -23.35 19.28 10.92
N SER A 683 -23.13 18.01 10.63
CA SER A 683 -23.22 16.87 11.55
C SER A 683 -21.86 16.28 11.92
N GLY A 684 -20.79 16.77 11.30
CA GLY A 684 -19.43 16.35 11.60
C GLY A 684 -18.37 17.19 10.92
N PHE A 685 -17.15 17.07 11.43
CA PHE A 685 -15.94 17.67 10.88
C PHE A 685 -14.86 16.60 10.78
N ILE A 686 -14.22 16.52 9.62
CA ILE A 686 -13.13 15.59 9.33
C ILE A 686 -11.92 16.39 8.85
N SER A 687 -10.77 16.22 9.51
CA SER A 687 -9.49 16.69 8.96
C SER A 687 -8.96 15.64 7.98
N ARG A 688 -8.65 16.05 6.75
CA ARG A 688 -8.24 15.15 5.67
C ARG A 688 -6.75 15.18 5.39
N GLY A 689 -6.25 14.07 4.86
CA GLY A 689 -4.86 13.94 4.43
C GLY A 689 -3.88 13.76 5.57
N TYR A 690 -4.33 13.25 6.72
CA TYR A 690 -3.46 12.93 7.85
C TYR A 690 -2.40 11.92 7.41
N TYR A 691 -1.13 12.24 7.61
CA TYR A 691 0.00 11.37 7.30
C TYR A 691 0.29 10.44 8.49
N PRO A 692 -0.06 9.14 8.41
CA PRO A 692 -0.02 8.24 9.57
C PRO A 692 1.39 8.01 10.17
N PRO A 693 2.45 7.78 9.37
CA PRO A 693 3.69 7.19 9.87
C PRO A 693 4.48 8.01 10.88
N VAL A 694 4.63 9.32 10.64
CA VAL A 694 5.48 10.21 11.44
C VAL A 694 4.96 11.65 11.38
N ARG A 695 5.31 12.44 12.39
CA ARG A 695 5.10 13.89 12.38
C ARG A 695 5.91 14.56 11.28
N LEU A 696 5.24 15.35 10.43
CA LEU A 696 5.84 16.08 9.30
C LEU A 696 5.29 17.51 9.24
N GLN A 697 6.18 18.48 9.40
CA GLN A 697 5.93 19.92 9.30
C GLN A 697 6.23 20.41 7.87
N ASP A 698 5.53 19.83 6.89
CA ASP A 698 5.63 20.17 5.46
C ASP A 698 4.46 21.04 4.98
N ASP A 699 4.31 21.23 3.67
CA ASP A 699 3.20 21.97 3.05
C ASP A 699 1.95 21.12 2.79
N SER A 700 1.97 19.83 3.17
CA SER A 700 0.85 18.91 2.99
C SER A 700 -0.35 19.28 3.88
N PRO A 701 -1.56 18.79 3.57
CA PRO A 701 -2.74 19.04 4.40
C PRO A 701 -2.73 18.30 5.75
N SER A 702 -1.80 17.36 5.95
CA SER A 702 -1.65 16.65 7.22
C SER A 702 -1.45 17.63 8.36
N ILE A 703 -2.17 17.43 9.46
CA ILE A 703 -2.00 18.19 10.70
C ILE A 703 -0.96 17.56 11.64
N HIS A 704 -0.51 16.33 11.35
CA HIS A 704 0.29 15.52 12.28
C HIS A 704 1.65 16.18 12.59
N GLY A 705 1.83 16.65 13.83
CA GLY A 705 3.02 17.38 14.25
C GLY A 705 3.03 18.87 13.89
N LYS A 706 1.89 19.43 13.47
CA LYS A 706 1.70 20.86 13.16
C LYS A 706 0.78 21.53 14.21
N PRO A 707 0.83 22.87 14.39
CA PRO A 707 -0.03 23.58 15.35
C PRO A 707 -1.54 23.36 15.17
N ALA A 708 -1.98 23.03 13.95
CA ALA A 708 -3.37 22.67 13.67
C ALA A 708 -3.84 21.43 14.45
N GLU A 709 -2.94 20.53 14.86
CA GLU A 709 -3.25 19.36 15.68
C GLU A 709 -3.84 19.74 17.04
N ALA A 710 -3.27 20.76 17.69
CA ALA A 710 -3.75 21.25 18.98
C ALA A 710 -5.11 21.97 18.86
N VAL A 711 -5.36 22.67 17.74
CA VAL A 711 -6.68 23.24 17.43
C VAL A 711 -7.72 22.12 17.32
N ILE A 712 -7.41 21.07 16.56
CA ILE A 712 -8.31 19.92 16.37
C ILE A 712 -8.58 19.23 17.71
N GLN A 713 -7.55 18.99 18.52
CA GLN A 713 -7.68 18.39 19.84
C GLN A 713 -8.60 19.21 20.77
N TYR A 714 -8.43 20.54 20.79
CA TYR A 714 -9.26 21.46 21.60
C TYR A 714 -10.73 21.40 21.18
N TRP A 715 -11.02 21.53 19.88
CA TRP A 715 -12.38 21.51 19.35
C TRP A 715 -13.07 20.16 19.52
N PHE A 716 -12.38 19.07 19.18
CA PHE A 716 -12.93 17.73 19.29
C PHE A 716 -13.21 17.34 20.75
N GLY A 717 -12.34 17.74 21.68
CA GLY A 717 -12.57 17.58 23.11
C GLY A 717 -13.79 18.36 23.60
N GLY A 718 -13.94 19.62 23.18
CA GLY A 718 -15.07 20.47 23.56
C GLY A 718 -16.42 19.98 23.01
N TRP A 719 -16.45 19.38 21.81
CA TRP A 719 -17.68 18.79 21.27
C TRP A 719 -18.06 17.47 21.94
N LYS A 720 -17.09 16.71 22.44
CA LYS A 720 -17.31 15.45 23.18
C LYS A 720 -17.87 15.67 24.59
N ALA A 721 -17.48 16.74 25.27
CA ALA A 721 -17.84 16.95 26.67
C ALA A 721 -19.37 17.01 26.84
N GLU A 722 -19.95 16.12 27.66
CA GLU A 722 -21.30 16.36 28.16
C GLU A 722 -21.24 17.63 29.02
N SER A 723 -22.12 18.61 28.75
CA SER A 723 -22.26 19.77 29.64
C SER A 723 -22.41 19.27 31.08
N PRO A 724 -21.69 19.84 32.06
CA PRO A 724 -21.72 19.38 33.44
C PRO A 724 -23.11 19.41 34.09
#